data_AF-I1L5W3-F1
#
_entry.id   AF-I1L5W3-F1
#
_cell.length_a   1.000
_cell.length_b   1.000
_cell.length_c   1.000
_cell.angle_alpha   90.00
_cell.angle_beta   90.00
_cell.angle_gamma   90.00
#
_symmetry.space_group_name_H-M   'P 1'
#
loop_
_entity.id
_entity.type
_entity.pdbx_description
1 polymer ?
#
loop_
_entity_poly.entity_id
_entity_poly.type
_entity_poly.pdbx_seq_one_letter_code
_entity_poly.pdbx_strand_id
1 'polypeptide(L)'
;MVCVFSRYLPSLEELGKLLKLCADVKWLPFGKAMHAQFLIRNQTSNHSHISHLNSLVHLYVKCGQLGLARNLFDAMPLRNVVSWNVLMAGYLHGGNHLEVLVLFKNMVSLQNACPNEYVFTTALSACSHGGRVKEGMQCHGLLFKFGLVCHQYVKSALVHMYSRCSHVELALQVLDTVPGEHVNDIFSYNSVLNALVESGRGEEAVEVLRRMVDECVAWDHVTYVGVMGLCAQIRDLQLGLRVHARLLRGGLMFDEFVGSMLIDMYGKCGEVLNARNVFDGLQNRNVVVWTALMTAYLQNGYFEESLNLFTCMDREGTLPNEYTFAVLLNACAGIAALRHGDLLHARVEKLGFKNHVIVRNALINMYSKSGSIDSSYNVFTDMIYRDIITWNAMICGYSHHGLGKQALQVFQDMVSAEECPNYVTFIGVLSAYSHLGLVKEGFYYLNHLMRNFKIEPGLEHYTCMVALLSRAGLLDEAENFMKTTQVKWDVVAWRTLLNACHVHRNYDLGRRIAESVLQMDPHDVGTYTLLSNMYAKARRWDGVVTIRKLMRERNIKKEPGASWLDIRNDIHVFLSEGSNHPESIQIYKKVQQLLALIKPLGYVPNIASVLHDVEDEQKEGYLSYHSEKLALAYGLMKIPSPAPIRIIKNLRMCDDCHTAVKLISKVTNRLIIVRDANRFHHFRDGSCTCLDHW
;
A
#
# COMPACT_ATOMS: atom_id res chain seq x y z
N MET A 1 35.84 22.96 43.71
CA MET A 1 35.66 21.59 44.27
C MET A 1 36.90 20.72 44.14
N VAL A 2 37.66 20.75 43.03
CA VAL A 2 38.93 19.98 42.87
C VAL A 2 40.01 20.37 43.90
N CYS A 3 40.05 21.63 44.36
CA CYS A 3 41.00 22.05 45.40
C CYS A 3 40.58 21.71 46.85
N VAL A 4 39.36 21.24 47.10
CA VAL A 4 38.87 20.97 48.47
C VAL A 4 39.21 19.54 48.93
N PHE A 5 39.41 18.61 47.99
CA PHE A 5 39.69 17.21 48.30
C PHE A 5 41.18 16.87 48.55
N SER A 6 42.11 17.84 48.45
CA SER A 6 43.52 17.58 48.76
C SER A 6 43.80 17.44 50.27
N ARG A 7 42.86 17.80 51.14
CA ARG A 7 43.00 17.73 52.61
C ARG A 7 42.07 16.75 53.32
N TYR A 8 41.07 16.21 52.62
CA TYR A 8 40.17 15.17 53.15
C TYR A 8 39.99 14.12 52.07
N LEU A 9 40.61 12.95 52.29
CA LEU A 9 40.65 11.85 51.34
C LEU A 9 39.40 11.00 51.60
N PRO A 10 38.36 11.06 50.74
CA PRO A 10 37.05 10.50 51.04
C PRO A 10 37.16 8.98 51.27
N SER A 11 36.29 8.45 52.12
CA SER A 11 36.22 7.00 52.33
C SER A 11 35.94 6.27 51.01
N LEU A 12 36.31 4.99 50.90
CA LEU A 12 36.03 4.19 49.71
C LEU A 12 34.54 4.24 49.33
N GLU A 13 33.66 4.22 50.34
CA GLU A 13 32.20 4.29 50.17
C GLU A 13 31.72 5.63 49.61
N GLU A 14 32.31 6.76 50.04
CA GLU A 14 32.05 8.09 49.47
C GLU A 14 32.52 8.19 48.01
N LEU A 15 33.64 7.54 47.67
CA LEU A 15 34.16 7.45 46.31
C LEU A 15 33.15 6.75 45.38
N GLY A 16 32.51 5.68 45.84
CA GLY A 16 31.43 5.00 45.10
C GLY A 16 30.23 5.91 44.82
N LYS A 17 29.78 6.70 45.81
CA LYS A 17 28.68 7.67 45.66
C LYS A 17 29.02 8.80 44.69
N LEU A 18 30.24 9.36 44.80
CA LEU A 18 30.73 10.42 43.92
C LEU A 18 30.83 9.96 42.46
N LEU A 19 31.29 8.72 42.22
CA LEU A 19 31.35 8.14 40.87
C LEU A 19 29.97 8.03 40.24
N LYS A 20 28.96 7.60 41.01
CA LYS A 20 27.58 7.49 40.53
C LYS A 20 27.02 8.86 40.14
N LEU A 21 27.23 9.86 41.00
CA LEU A 21 26.89 11.26 40.72
C LEU A 21 27.56 11.76 39.44
N CYS A 22 28.85 11.50 39.25
CA CYS A 22 29.58 11.90 38.05
C CYS A 22 29.06 11.21 36.78
N ALA A 23 28.60 9.97 36.89
CA ALA A 23 27.98 9.25 35.77
C ALA A 23 26.65 9.89 35.37
N ASP A 24 25.83 10.31 36.34
CA ASP A 24 24.55 10.97 36.09
C ASP A 24 24.74 12.33 35.40
N VAL A 25 25.74 13.12 35.79
CA VAL A 25 26.08 14.40 35.13
C VAL A 25 27.01 14.27 33.92
N LYS A 26 27.42 13.04 33.56
CA LYS A 26 28.39 12.73 32.48
C LYS A 26 29.71 13.52 32.58
N TRP A 27 30.22 13.75 33.79
CA TRP A 27 31.40 14.60 34.02
C TRP A 27 32.73 13.82 33.90
N LEU A 28 33.16 13.61 32.65
CA LEU A 28 34.32 12.77 32.32
C LEU A 28 35.67 13.20 32.96
N PRO A 29 36.05 14.50 33.00
CA PRO A 29 37.35 14.90 33.57
C PRO A 29 37.49 14.55 35.05
N PHE A 30 36.45 14.82 35.84
CA PHE A 30 36.45 14.50 37.26
C PHE A 30 36.42 12.98 37.48
N GLY A 31 35.63 12.27 36.68
CA GLY A 31 35.62 10.81 36.66
C GLY A 31 36.99 10.17 36.38
N LYS A 32 37.77 10.73 35.43
CA LYS A 32 39.16 10.30 35.18
C LYS A 32 40.08 10.59 36.37
N ALA A 33 39.93 11.72 37.04
CA ALA A 33 40.70 12.05 38.24
C ALA A 33 40.41 11.07 39.40
N MET A 34 39.13 10.69 39.58
CA MET A 34 38.76 9.67 40.56
C MET A 34 39.31 8.28 40.20
N HIS A 35 39.29 7.91 38.91
CA HIS A 35 39.91 6.67 38.44
C HIS A 35 41.41 6.64 38.76
N ALA A 36 42.13 7.74 38.53
CA ALA A 36 43.54 7.86 38.87
C ALA A 36 43.78 7.72 40.39
N GLN A 37 42.95 8.35 41.22
CA GLN A 37 43.02 8.16 42.68
C GLN A 37 42.79 6.70 43.10
N PHE A 38 41.88 5.99 42.41
CA PHE A 38 41.64 4.58 42.64
C PHE A 38 42.90 3.75 42.38
N LEU A 39 43.57 3.97 41.24
CA LEU A 39 44.82 3.28 40.90
C LEU A 39 45.91 3.51 41.95
N ILE A 40 46.02 4.71 42.51
CA ILE A 40 47.01 5.05 43.54
C ILE A 40 46.72 4.34 44.88
N ARG A 41 45.45 4.14 45.25
CA ARG A 41 45.05 3.54 46.53
C ARG A 41 45.06 1.99 46.56
N ASN A 42 45.12 1.33 45.41
CA ASN A 42 44.85 -0.11 45.22
C ASN A 42 45.90 -1.11 45.73
N GLN A 43 46.74 -0.78 46.72
CA GLN A 43 47.68 -1.77 47.27
C GLN A 43 47.09 -2.65 48.39
N THR A 44 45.87 -2.40 48.89
CA THR A 44 45.34 -3.11 50.06
C THR A 44 43.81 -3.36 49.97
N SER A 45 43.42 -4.65 49.87
CA SER A 45 42.07 -5.25 50.03
C SER A 45 41.27 -5.63 48.76
N ASN A 46 40.97 -6.93 48.62
CA ASN A 46 40.49 -7.56 47.37
C ASN A 46 38.97 -7.60 47.13
N HIS A 47 38.11 -7.48 48.15
CA HIS A 47 36.65 -7.69 47.97
C HIS A 47 35.81 -6.42 47.83
N SER A 48 36.24 -5.29 48.39
CA SER A 48 35.63 -3.97 48.15
C SER A 48 35.86 -3.45 46.73
N HIS A 49 36.60 -4.21 45.90
CA HIS A 49 37.18 -3.73 44.65
C HIS A 49 36.23 -3.73 43.45
N ILE A 50 35.37 -4.76 43.36
CA ILE A 50 34.53 -4.99 42.18
C ILE A 50 33.43 -3.93 42.04
N SER A 51 32.81 -3.51 43.15
CA SER A 51 31.74 -2.51 43.12
C SER A 51 32.22 -1.16 42.58
N HIS A 52 33.42 -0.73 43.00
CA HIS A 52 34.00 0.52 42.53
C HIS A 52 34.45 0.47 41.07
N LEU A 53 35.05 -0.65 40.64
CA LEU A 53 35.40 -0.88 39.23
C LEU A 53 34.13 -0.90 38.36
N ASN A 54 33.05 -1.55 38.81
CA ASN A 54 31.76 -1.51 38.12
C ASN A 54 31.21 -0.08 37.98
N SER A 55 31.32 0.74 39.04
CA SER A 55 30.93 2.16 38.98
C SER A 55 31.78 2.98 38.00
N LEU A 56 33.09 2.70 37.90
CA LEU A 56 33.97 3.32 36.92
C LEU A 56 33.63 2.90 35.48
N VAL A 57 33.37 1.61 35.23
CA VAL A 57 32.89 1.13 33.93
C VAL A 57 31.56 1.83 33.58
N HIS A 58 30.63 1.92 34.53
CA HIS A 58 29.34 2.61 34.34
C HIS A 58 29.50 4.09 33.97
N LEU A 59 30.39 4.80 34.66
CA LEU A 59 30.74 6.18 34.34
C LEU A 59 31.27 6.31 32.91
N TYR A 60 32.22 5.48 32.49
CA TYR A 60 32.77 5.55 31.13
C TYR A 60 31.72 5.24 30.07
N VAL A 61 30.85 4.25 30.32
CA VAL A 61 29.70 3.94 29.46
C VAL A 61 28.77 5.16 29.34
N LYS A 62 28.37 5.78 30.45
CA LYS A 62 27.48 6.96 30.45
C LYS A 62 28.09 8.17 29.73
N CYS A 63 29.41 8.31 29.78
CA CYS A 63 30.18 9.33 29.07
C CYS A 63 30.47 8.98 27.58
N GLY A 64 29.95 7.86 27.07
CA GLY A 64 30.17 7.42 25.67
C GLY A 64 31.58 6.89 25.38
N GLN A 65 32.41 6.66 26.39
CA GLN A 65 33.79 6.19 26.26
C GLN A 65 33.86 4.66 26.32
N LEU A 66 33.21 3.97 25.37
CA LEU A 66 33.09 2.50 25.36
C LEU A 66 34.46 1.78 25.30
N GLY A 67 35.45 2.33 24.59
CA GLY A 67 36.80 1.76 24.55
C GLY A 67 37.50 1.77 25.92
N LEU A 68 37.39 2.88 26.67
CA LEU A 68 37.95 2.97 28.02
C LEU A 68 37.20 2.06 28.99
N ALA A 69 35.87 2.00 28.87
CA ALA A 69 35.04 1.07 29.65
C ALA A 69 35.46 -0.38 29.40
N ARG A 70 35.70 -0.75 28.13
CA ARG A 70 36.13 -2.09 27.74
C ARG A 70 37.52 -2.44 28.28
N ASN A 71 38.49 -1.53 28.13
CA ASN A 71 39.83 -1.73 28.65
C ASN A 71 39.83 -1.91 30.18
N LEU A 72 39.05 -1.11 30.89
CA LEU A 72 38.91 -1.23 32.33
C LEU A 72 38.28 -2.57 32.72
N PHE A 73 37.23 -2.99 32.00
CA PHE A 73 36.56 -4.27 32.21
C PHE A 73 37.49 -5.47 31.95
N ASP A 74 38.27 -5.43 30.87
CA ASP A 74 39.21 -6.49 30.52
C ASP A 74 40.36 -6.57 31.55
N ALA A 75 40.76 -5.45 32.16
CA ALA A 75 41.74 -5.40 33.24
C ALA A 75 41.22 -5.88 34.61
N MET A 76 39.91 -6.08 34.78
CA MET A 76 39.35 -6.53 36.07
C MET A 76 39.77 -7.97 36.37
N PRO A 77 40.38 -8.26 37.56
CA PRO A 77 40.81 -9.60 37.92
C PRO A 77 39.65 -10.54 38.26
N LEU A 78 38.57 -10.00 38.83
CA LEU A 78 37.32 -10.71 39.09
C LEU A 78 36.17 -9.90 38.51
N ARG A 79 35.28 -10.57 37.75
CA ARG A 79 34.13 -9.97 37.09
C ARG A 79 32.87 -10.67 37.59
N ASN A 80 31.90 -9.90 38.06
CA ASN A 80 30.59 -10.43 38.45
C ASN A 80 29.52 -10.06 37.43
N VAL A 81 28.30 -10.56 37.61
CA VAL A 81 27.13 -10.25 36.77
C VAL A 81 26.98 -8.76 36.47
N VAL A 82 27.18 -7.90 37.47
CA VAL A 82 27.01 -6.45 37.33
C VAL A 82 28.08 -5.87 36.40
N SER A 83 29.33 -6.36 36.47
CA SER A 83 30.41 -5.96 35.56
C SER A 83 30.02 -6.21 34.11
N TRP A 84 29.53 -7.42 33.81
CA TRP A 84 29.13 -7.83 32.47
C TRP A 84 27.93 -7.01 31.99
N ASN A 85 26.89 -6.88 32.81
CA ASN A 85 25.66 -6.19 32.46
C ASN A 85 25.89 -4.71 32.13
N VAL A 86 26.69 -3.99 32.94
CA VAL A 86 26.99 -2.57 32.71
C VAL A 86 27.65 -2.35 31.35
N LEU A 87 28.62 -3.19 30.99
CA LEU A 87 29.31 -3.08 29.71
C LEU A 87 28.40 -3.46 28.54
N MET A 88 27.64 -4.55 28.68
CA MET A 88 26.67 -5.01 27.68
C MET A 88 25.60 -3.94 27.40
N ALA A 89 25.02 -3.35 28.45
CA ALA A 89 24.05 -2.26 28.30
C ALA A 89 24.68 -1.04 27.60
N GLY A 90 25.95 -0.75 27.88
CA GLY A 90 26.69 0.30 27.17
C GLY A 90 26.81 0.05 25.67
N TYR A 91 27.19 -1.17 25.26
CA TYR A 91 27.23 -1.53 23.85
C TYR A 91 25.84 -1.53 23.19
N LEU A 92 24.81 -1.98 23.92
CA LEU A 92 23.42 -1.96 23.44
C LEU A 92 22.96 -0.53 23.11
N HIS A 93 23.16 0.41 24.04
CA HIS A 93 22.82 1.83 23.81
C HIS A 93 23.70 2.49 22.75
N GLY A 94 24.93 1.99 22.55
CA GLY A 94 25.81 2.42 21.47
C GLY A 94 25.50 1.81 20.10
N GLY A 95 24.45 1.00 19.96
CA GLY A 95 24.07 0.34 18.69
C GLY A 95 24.94 -0.87 18.31
N ASN A 96 25.86 -1.29 19.18
CA ASN A 96 26.82 -2.37 18.90
C ASN A 96 26.25 -3.74 19.33
N HIS A 97 25.14 -4.16 18.73
CA HIS A 97 24.41 -5.37 19.13
C HIS A 97 25.24 -6.65 19.08
N LEU A 98 26.18 -6.75 18.14
CA LEU A 98 27.05 -7.92 17.99
C LEU A 98 28.00 -8.08 19.18
N GLU A 99 28.57 -6.99 19.68
CA GLU A 99 29.45 -7.01 20.85
C GLU A 99 28.73 -7.41 22.12
N VAL A 100 27.45 -7.05 22.26
CA VAL A 100 26.60 -7.52 23.36
C VAL A 100 26.52 -9.05 23.35
N LEU A 101 26.29 -9.65 22.18
CA LEU A 101 26.18 -11.11 22.04
C LEU A 101 27.52 -11.83 22.22
N VAL A 102 28.63 -11.22 21.77
CA VAL A 102 29.99 -11.73 22.02
C VAL A 102 30.30 -11.73 23.52
N LEU A 103 30.03 -10.63 24.21
CA LEU A 103 30.21 -10.53 25.67
C LEU A 103 29.34 -11.55 26.40
N PHE A 104 28.07 -11.67 26.02
CA PHE A 104 27.15 -12.66 26.60
C PHE A 104 27.67 -14.09 26.41
N LYS A 105 28.10 -14.44 25.20
CA LYS A 105 28.70 -15.74 24.91
C LYS A 105 29.93 -16.00 25.77
N ASN A 106 30.83 -15.02 25.91
CA ASN A 106 32.02 -15.16 26.74
C ASN A 106 31.68 -15.37 28.22
N MET A 107 30.69 -14.63 28.73
CA MET A 107 30.21 -14.80 30.11
C MET A 107 29.71 -16.22 30.37
N VAL A 108 28.88 -16.76 29.46
CA VAL A 108 28.32 -18.11 29.58
C VAL A 108 29.40 -19.19 29.40
N SER A 109 30.34 -18.98 28.47
CA SER A 109 31.38 -19.97 28.12
C SER A 109 32.42 -20.14 29.22
N LEU A 110 32.83 -19.03 29.85
CA LEU A 110 33.87 -19.05 30.88
C LEU A 110 33.34 -19.53 32.25
N GLN A 111 32.01 -19.71 32.41
CA GLN A 111 31.35 -20.03 33.68
C GLN A 111 31.72 -19.12 34.85
N ASN A 112 32.24 -17.91 34.55
CA ASN A 112 32.73 -16.97 35.56
C ASN A 112 31.60 -16.30 36.37
N ALA A 113 30.40 -16.23 35.80
CA ALA A 113 29.24 -15.62 36.44
C ALA A 113 27.94 -16.19 35.83
N CYS A 114 26.96 -16.52 36.66
CA CYS A 114 25.64 -16.97 36.18
C CYS A 114 24.85 -15.76 35.63
N PRO A 115 24.43 -15.76 34.36
CA PRO A 115 23.61 -14.69 33.82
C PRO A 115 22.29 -14.58 34.58
N ASN A 116 21.89 -13.36 34.93
CA ASN A 116 20.61 -13.07 35.56
C ASN A 116 19.63 -12.44 34.56
N GLU A 117 18.43 -12.10 35.03
CA GLU A 117 17.33 -11.52 34.24
C GLU A 117 17.72 -10.27 33.46
N TYR A 118 18.57 -9.40 34.03
CA TYR A 118 19.03 -8.16 33.37
C TYR A 118 20.01 -8.41 32.23
N VAL A 119 20.90 -9.41 32.39
CA VAL A 119 21.85 -9.79 31.33
C VAL A 119 21.09 -10.42 30.16
N PHE A 120 20.13 -11.30 30.43
CA PHE A 120 19.31 -11.92 29.40
C PHE A 120 18.43 -10.91 28.66
N THR A 121 17.77 -10.00 29.36
CA THR A 121 16.98 -8.92 28.71
C THR A 121 17.86 -8.07 27.80
N THR A 122 19.07 -7.70 28.23
CA THR A 122 20.03 -6.95 27.40
C THR A 122 20.45 -7.73 26.15
N ALA A 123 20.72 -9.04 26.28
CA ALA A 123 21.05 -9.90 25.13
C ALA A 123 19.86 -10.04 24.16
N LEU A 124 18.65 -10.24 24.67
CA LEU A 124 17.43 -10.34 23.86
C LEU A 124 17.10 -9.03 23.14
N SER A 125 17.28 -7.88 23.79
CA SER A 125 17.14 -6.57 23.13
C SER A 125 18.16 -6.39 22.00
N ALA A 126 19.40 -6.88 22.17
CA ALA A 126 20.39 -6.88 21.09
C ALA A 126 19.97 -7.79 19.92
N CYS A 127 19.40 -8.97 20.20
CA CYS A 127 18.83 -9.83 19.16
C CYS A 127 17.67 -9.16 18.42
N SER A 128 16.78 -8.50 19.16
CA SER A 128 15.61 -7.78 18.64
C SER A 128 16.01 -6.65 17.70
N HIS A 129 16.93 -5.77 18.11
CA HIS A 129 17.40 -4.67 17.26
C HIS A 129 18.22 -5.16 16.06
N GLY A 130 18.96 -6.26 16.21
CA GLY A 130 19.77 -6.84 15.15
C GLY A 130 19.02 -7.79 14.20
N GLY A 131 17.73 -8.06 14.41
CA GLY A 131 16.97 -9.07 13.65
C GLY A 131 17.52 -10.50 13.78
N ARG A 132 18.26 -10.79 14.86
CA ARG A 132 19.03 -12.04 15.06
C ARG A 132 18.19 -13.10 15.77
N VAL A 133 17.17 -13.60 15.08
CA VAL A 133 16.23 -14.55 15.70
C VAL A 133 16.91 -15.86 16.13
N LYS A 134 17.90 -16.36 15.38
CA LYS A 134 18.57 -17.63 15.70
C LYS A 134 19.32 -17.54 17.04
N GLU A 135 20.05 -16.46 17.23
CA GLU A 135 20.72 -16.13 18.49
C GLU A 135 19.70 -15.88 19.61
N GLY A 136 18.56 -15.24 19.30
CA GLY A 136 17.42 -15.11 20.21
C GLY A 136 16.86 -16.44 20.68
N MET A 137 16.67 -17.41 19.78
CA MET A 137 16.20 -18.77 20.12
C MET A 137 17.21 -19.52 20.99
N GLN A 138 18.52 -19.34 20.75
CA GLN A 138 19.55 -19.89 21.63
C GLN A 138 19.50 -19.28 23.03
N CYS A 139 19.30 -17.96 23.12
CA CYS A 139 19.07 -17.28 24.41
C CYS A 139 17.83 -17.81 25.12
N HIS A 140 16.73 -18.07 24.38
CA HIS A 140 15.53 -18.68 24.92
C HIS A 140 15.78 -20.09 25.48
N GLY A 141 16.53 -20.94 24.77
CA GLY A 141 16.94 -22.25 25.29
C GLY A 141 17.80 -22.15 26.55
N LEU A 142 18.71 -21.17 26.62
CA LEU A 142 19.49 -20.89 27.82
C LEU A 142 18.61 -20.42 28.99
N LEU A 143 17.57 -19.63 28.75
CA LEU A 143 16.65 -19.19 29.80
C LEU A 143 15.93 -20.34 30.51
N PHE A 144 15.55 -21.39 29.77
CA PHE A 144 15.04 -22.63 30.37
C PHE A 144 16.10 -23.29 31.27
N LYS A 145 17.35 -23.39 30.78
CA LYS A 145 18.45 -23.99 31.54
C LYS A 145 18.74 -23.26 32.86
N PHE A 146 18.64 -21.94 32.87
CA PHE A 146 18.87 -21.12 34.07
C PHE A 146 17.61 -20.90 34.93
N GLY A 147 16.45 -21.44 34.54
CA GLY A 147 15.21 -21.29 35.32
C GLY A 147 14.60 -19.89 35.31
N LEU A 148 14.93 -19.07 34.31
CA LEU A 148 14.51 -17.66 34.22
C LEU A 148 13.36 -17.42 33.21
N VAL A 149 12.86 -18.47 32.55
CA VAL A 149 11.85 -18.34 31.49
C VAL A 149 10.53 -17.70 31.98
N CYS A 150 10.16 -17.93 33.24
CA CYS A 150 8.95 -17.37 33.84
C CYS A 150 9.16 -15.98 34.48
N HIS A 151 10.39 -15.45 34.49
CA HIS A 151 10.65 -14.14 35.07
C HIS A 151 10.02 -13.05 34.20
N GLN A 152 9.20 -12.16 34.80
CA GLN A 152 8.38 -11.19 34.06
C GLN A 152 9.19 -10.36 33.05
N TYR A 153 10.28 -9.68 33.47
CA TYR A 153 11.12 -8.90 32.55
C TYR A 153 11.70 -9.70 31.38
N VAL A 154 12.09 -10.95 31.63
CA VAL A 154 12.63 -11.84 30.60
C VAL A 154 11.53 -12.25 29.63
N LYS A 155 10.35 -12.61 30.15
CA LYS A 155 9.17 -12.96 29.35
C LYS A 155 8.81 -11.80 28.40
N SER A 156 8.70 -10.58 28.92
CA SER A 156 8.37 -9.40 28.11
C SER A 156 9.43 -9.12 27.03
N ALA A 157 10.71 -9.31 27.34
CA ALA A 157 11.79 -9.17 26.36
C ALA A 157 11.81 -10.29 25.31
N LEU A 158 11.46 -11.53 25.67
CA LEU A 158 11.32 -12.65 24.74
C LEU A 158 10.17 -12.41 23.76
N VAL A 159 9.01 -12.03 24.28
CA VAL A 159 7.82 -11.69 23.47
C VAL A 159 8.18 -10.58 22.49
N HIS A 160 8.75 -9.49 22.98
CA HIS A 160 9.15 -8.37 22.13
C HIS A 160 10.18 -8.75 21.06
N MET A 161 11.18 -9.58 21.41
CA MET A 161 12.19 -10.05 20.45
C MET A 161 11.57 -10.89 19.34
N TYR A 162 10.71 -11.85 19.67
CA TYR A 162 10.03 -12.68 18.68
C TYR A 162 9.06 -11.88 17.81
N SER A 163 8.25 -11.00 18.43
CA SER A 163 7.37 -10.07 17.73
C SER A 163 8.13 -9.23 16.70
N ARG A 164 9.23 -8.58 17.11
CA ARG A 164 10.01 -7.71 16.24
C ARG A 164 10.79 -8.47 15.16
N CYS A 165 11.10 -9.74 15.38
CA CYS A 165 11.68 -10.63 14.36
C CYS A 165 10.63 -11.29 13.47
N SER A 166 9.36 -10.86 13.49
CA SER A 166 8.26 -11.41 12.69
C SER A 166 7.97 -12.91 12.96
N HIS A 167 8.29 -13.42 14.15
CA HIS A 167 8.01 -14.79 14.58
C HIS A 167 6.91 -14.81 15.65
N VAL A 168 5.71 -14.39 15.24
CA VAL A 168 4.64 -14.07 16.18
C VAL A 168 4.05 -15.30 16.85
N GLU A 169 4.09 -16.48 16.23
CA GLU A 169 3.68 -17.74 16.84
C GLU A 169 4.50 -18.06 18.09
N LEU A 170 5.82 -17.82 18.01
CA LEU A 170 6.71 -18.01 19.16
C LEU A 170 6.45 -16.95 20.23
N ALA A 171 6.12 -15.72 19.83
CA ALA A 171 5.74 -14.67 20.77
C ALA A 171 4.46 -15.05 21.54
N LEU A 172 3.43 -15.56 20.84
CA LEU A 172 2.19 -16.06 21.43
C LEU A 172 2.43 -17.26 22.36
N GLN A 173 3.23 -18.24 21.93
CA GLN A 173 3.62 -19.37 22.78
C GLN A 173 4.29 -18.92 24.08
N VAL A 174 5.20 -17.93 24.02
CA VAL A 174 5.82 -17.36 25.22
C VAL A 174 4.76 -16.66 26.09
N LEU A 175 3.82 -15.93 25.50
CA LEU A 175 2.72 -15.28 26.22
C LEU A 175 1.90 -16.31 27.03
N ASP A 176 1.70 -17.50 26.46
CA ASP A 176 0.87 -18.59 27.00
C ASP A 176 1.59 -19.52 27.98
N THR A 177 2.91 -19.38 28.18
CA THR A 177 3.71 -20.27 29.04
C THR A 177 3.23 -20.36 30.49
N VAL A 178 2.58 -19.32 31.02
CA VAL A 178 2.09 -19.29 32.40
C VAL A 178 0.64 -18.81 32.40
N PRO A 179 -0.34 -19.71 32.61
CA PRO A 179 -1.75 -19.34 32.72
C PRO A 179 -2.05 -18.69 34.08
N GLY A 180 -2.75 -17.54 34.07
CA GLY A 180 -3.21 -16.83 35.26
C GLY A 180 -3.56 -15.36 34.99
N GLU A 181 -4.40 -14.76 35.84
CA GLU A 181 -4.74 -13.33 35.76
C GLU A 181 -3.51 -12.44 36.04
N HIS A 182 -3.37 -11.35 35.29
CA HIS A 182 -2.30 -10.34 35.44
C HIS A 182 -0.86 -10.86 35.29
N VAL A 183 -0.67 -12.01 34.64
CA VAL A 183 0.67 -12.59 34.40
C VAL A 183 1.40 -11.86 33.28
N ASN A 184 0.69 -11.28 32.32
CA ASN A 184 1.25 -10.57 31.18
C ASN A 184 1.15 -9.06 31.38
N ASP A 185 2.25 -8.35 31.11
CA ASP A 185 2.23 -6.88 31.11
C ASP A 185 1.68 -6.32 29.78
N ILE A 186 1.25 -5.06 29.83
CA ILE A 186 0.75 -4.33 28.66
C ILE A 186 1.78 -4.23 27.53
N PHE A 187 3.07 -4.18 27.87
CA PHE A 187 4.14 -4.10 26.89
C PHE A 187 4.24 -5.37 26.03
N SER A 188 4.08 -6.54 26.64
CA SER A 188 4.05 -7.84 25.95
C SER A 188 2.85 -7.91 25.01
N TYR A 189 1.67 -7.53 25.50
CA TYR A 189 0.46 -7.47 24.68
C TYR A 189 0.61 -6.52 23.49
N ASN A 190 1.07 -5.30 23.71
CA ASN A 190 1.31 -4.32 22.64
C ASN A 190 2.34 -4.82 21.62
N SER A 191 3.39 -5.52 22.07
CA SER A 191 4.41 -6.09 21.17
C SER A 191 3.83 -7.17 20.27
N VAL A 192 2.98 -8.06 20.78
CA VAL A 192 2.30 -9.08 19.97
C VAL A 192 1.27 -8.44 19.06
N LEU A 193 0.42 -7.55 19.59
CA LEU A 193 -0.63 -6.87 18.84
C LEU A 193 -0.04 -6.13 17.62
N ASN A 194 0.99 -5.31 17.84
CA ASN A 194 1.63 -4.57 16.76
C ASN A 194 2.27 -5.50 15.73
N ALA A 195 2.93 -6.59 16.15
CA ALA A 195 3.51 -7.55 15.21
C ALA A 195 2.44 -8.33 14.40
N LEU A 196 1.30 -8.66 15.01
CA LEU A 196 0.17 -9.27 14.30
C LEU A 196 -0.44 -8.29 13.29
N VAL A 197 -0.62 -7.03 13.67
CA VAL A 197 -1.11 -5.98 12.77
C VAL A 197 -0.10 -5.74 11.63
N GLU A 198 1.19 -5.61 11.91
CA GLU A 198 2.22 -5.43 10.88
C GLU A 198 2.30 -6.64 9.92
N SER A 199 2.01 -7.85 10.39
CA SER A 199 2.02 -9.07 9.58
C SER A 199 0.69 -9.38 8.87
N GLY A 200 -0.34 -8.54 9.02
CA GLY A 200 -1.63 -8.74 8.34
C GLY A 200 -2.57 -9.75 9.01
N ARG A 201 -2.26 -10.20 10.23
CA ARG A 201 -2.97 -11.27 10.94
C ARG A 201 -4.05 -10.72 11.87
N GLY A 202 -5.00 -10.00 11.28
CA GLY A 202 -6.03 -9.27 12.01
C GLY A 202 -6.90 -10.15 12.94
N GLU A 203 -7.28 -11.36 12.53
CA GLU A 203 -8.10 -12.25 13.36
C GLU A 203 -7.41 -12.65 14.67
N GLU A 204 -6.12 -12.99 14.61
CA GLU A 204 -5.34 -13.33 15.80
C GLU A 204 -5.10 -12.10 16.68
N ALA A 205 -4.94 -10.92 16.07
CA ALA A 205 -4.83 -9.67 16.80
C ALA A 205 -6.13 -9.34 17.58
N VAL A 206 -7.29 -9.68 17.04
CA VAL A 206 -8.58 -9.57 17.75
C VAL A 206 -8.63 -10.52 18.95
N GLU A 207 -8.08 -11.73 18.84
CA GLU A 207 -7.99 -12.67 19.97
C GLU A 207 -7.12 -12.09 21.09
N VAL A 208 -5.94 -11.54 20.74
CA VAL A 208 -5.06 -10.88 21.70
C VAL A 208 -5.77 -9.71 22.37
N LEU A 209 -6.50 -8.90 21.61
CA LEU A 209 -7.30 -7.80 22.15
C LEU A 209 -8.39 -8.29 23.12
N ARG A 210 -9.06 -9.40 22.79
CA ARG A 210 -10.09 -9.99 23.66
C ARG A 210 -9.48 -10.40 25.00
N ARG A 211 -8.32 -11.06 24.99
CA ARG A 211 -7.56 -11.41 26.19
C ARG A 211 -7.20 -10.19 27.04
N MET A 212 -6.75 -9.10 26.42
CA MET A 212 -6.46 -7.85 27.14
C MET A 212 -7.69 -7.25 27.83
N VAL A 213 -8.86 -7.38 27.21
CA VAL A 213 -10.13 -6.91 27.78
C VAL A 213 -10.59 -7.80 28.93
N ASP A 214 -10.52 -9.12 28.75
CA ASP A 214 -10.94 -10.10 29.75
C ASP A 214 -10.05 -10.03 31.01
N GLU A 215 -8.74 -9.86 30.84
CA GLU A 215 -7.77 -9.66 31.93
C GLU A 215 -7.81 -8.24 32.53
N CYS A 216 -8.75 -7.38 32.09
CA CYS A 216 -8.94 -6.02 32.60
C CYS A 216 -7.66 -5.15 32.57
N VAL A 217 -6.82 -5.32 31.55
CA VAL A 217 -5.55 -4.58 31.41
C VAL A 217 -5.85 -3.09 31.16
N ALA A 218 -5.18 -2.21 31.90
CA ALA A 218 -5.32 -0.76 31.73
C ALA A 218 -4.56 -0.28 30.48
N TRP A 219 -5.28 0.16 29.45
CA TRP A 219 -4.70 0.54 28.16
C TRP A 219 -3.91 1.85 28.22
N ASP A 220 -2.77 1.88 27.55
CA ASP A 220 -1.95 3.06 27.33
C ASP A 220 -2.11 3.59 25.89
N HIS A 221 -1.45 4.71 25.58
CA HIS A 221 -1.47 5.32 24.24
C HIS A 221 -1.07 4.32 23.14
N VAL A 222 -0.05 3.48 23.39
CA VAL A 222 0.47 2.52 22.39
C VAL A 222 -0.58 1.46 22.08
N THR A 223 -1.34 1.04 23.10
CA THR A 223 -2.46 0.11 22.94
C THR A 223 -3.53 0.68 22.02
N TYR A 224 -3.99 1.92 22.27
CA TYR A 224 -5.03 2.52 21.43
C TYR A 224 -4.59 2.64 19.98
N VAL A 225 -3.34 3.01 19.72
CA VAL A 225 -2.78 3.11 18.36
C VAL A 225 -2.75 1.74 17.69
N GLY A 226 -2.24 0.70 18.38
CA GLY A 226 -2.21 -0.66 17.85
C GLY A 226 -3.62 -1.20 17.56
N VAL A 227 -4.57 -0.95 18.46
CA VAL A 227 -5.97 -1.39 18.28
C VAL A 227 -6.67 -0.61 17.18
N MET A 228 -6.42 0.69 17.02
CA MET A 228 -6.96 1.46 15.89
C MET A 228 -6.39 0.97 14.57
N GLY A 229 -5.09 0.68 14.51
CA GLY A 229 -4.43 0.04 13.36
C GLY A 229 -5.05 -1.32 13.02
N LEU A 230 -5.35 -2.13 14.04
CA LEU A 230 -6.11 -3.38 13.89
C LEU A 230 -7.49 -3.13 13.27
N CYS A 231 -8.29 -2.23 13.86
CA CYS A 231 -9.64 -1.90 13.35
C CYS A 231 -9.58 -1.47 11.88
N ALA A 232 -8.58 -0.67 11.54
CA ALA A 232 -8.35 -0.18 10.18
C ALA A 232 -7.95 -1.30 9.21
N GLN A 233 -7.17 -2.27 9.67
CA GLN A 233 -6.74 -3.43 8.88
C GLN A 233 -7.90 -4.39 8.59
N ILE A 234 -8.68 -4.77 9.61
CA ILE A 234 -9.83 -5.69 9.46
C ILE A 234 -11.09 -4.98 8.95
N ARG A 235 -11.06 -3.65 8.89
CA ARG A 235 -12.19 -2.77 8.51
C ARG A 235 -13.43 -2.98 9.38
N ASP A 236 -13.23 -3.26 10.67
CA ASP A 236 -14.32 -3.39 11.66
C ASP A 236 -14.62 -2.02 12.28
N LEU A 237 -15.58 -1.33 11.66
CA LEU A 237 -16.07 -0.04 12.13
C LEU A 237 -16.68 -0.13 13.55
N GLN A 238 -17.36 -1.22 13.89
CA GLN A 238 -18.03 -1.33 15.19
C GLN A 238 -17.02 -1.45 16.32
N LEU A 239 -15.95 -2.22 16.11
CA LEU A 239 -14.83 -2.25 17.03
C LEU A 239 -14.16 -0.87 17.13
N GLY A 240 -13.90 -0.21 15.99
CA GLY A 240 -13.32 1.12 15.94
C GLY A 240 -14.12 2.16 16.73
N LEU A 241 -15.46 2.15 16.61
CA LEU A 241 -16.36 3.02 17.36
C LEU A 241 -16.30 2.76 18.87
N ARG A 242 -16.25 1.50 19.29
CA ARG A 242 -16.12 1.14 20.72
C ARG A 242 -14.78 1.62 21.30
N VAL A 243 -13.71 1.46 20.55
CA VAL A 243 -12.36 1.89 20.93
C VAL A 243 -12.29 3.41 21.03
N HIS A 244 -12.84 4.13 20.05
CA HIS A 244 -12.91 5.59 20.09
C HIS A 244 -13.75 6.09 21.30
N ALA A 245 -14.91 5.48 21.56
CA ALA A 245 -15.71 5.83 22.74
C ALA A 245 -14.96 5.56 24.06
N ARG A 246 -14.18 4.47 24.14
CA ARG A 246 -13.35 4.15 25.30
C ARG A 246 -12.23 5.19 25.48
N LEU A 247 -11.57 5.60 24.40
CA LEU A 247 -10.54 6.63 24.40
C LEU A 247 -11.09 7.95 24.97
N LEU A 248 -12.25 8.41 24.49
CA LEU A 248 -12.89 9.64 24.97
C LEU A 248 -13.24 9.59 26.46
N ARG A 249 -13.65 8.42 26.98
CA ARG A 249 -13.93 8.24 28.42
C ARG A 249 -12.66 8.18 29.26
N GLY A 250 -11.54 7.73 28.69
CA GLY A 250 -10.26 7.58 29.37
C GLY A 250 -9.51 8.89 29.64
N GLY A 251 -9.97 10.02 29.08
CA GLY A 251 -9.36 11.33 29.29
C GLY A 251 -7.96 11.48 28.67
N LEU A 252 -7.57 10.58 27.76
CA LEU A 252 -6.33 10.72 26.99
C LEU A 252 -6.40 11.99 26.14
N MET A 253 -5.32 12.78 26.17
CA MET A 253 -5.25 14.02 25.39
C MET A 253 -5.44 13.70 23.91
N PHE A 254 -6.44 14.37 23.32
CA PHE A 254 -6.73 14.31 21.90
C PHE A 254 -5.76 15.23 21.17
N ASP A 255 -4.58 14.70 20.85
CA ASP A 255 -3.52 15.40 20.12
C ASP A 255 -3.55 15.08 18.62
N GLU A 256 -2.65 15.72 17.86
CA GLU A 256 -2.57 15.54 16.41
C GLU A 256 -2.22 14.08 16.03
N PHE A 257 -1.48 13.39 16.89
CA PHE A 257 -1.06 12.01 16.65
C PHE A 257 -2.25 11.06 16.74
N VAL A 258 -2.99 11.10 17.86
CA VAL A 258 -4.21 10.28 18.06
C VAL A 258 -5.28 10.65 17.02
N GLY A 259 -5.44 11.95 16.73
CA GLY A 259 -6.35 12.43 15.69
C GLY A 259 -6.04 11.83 14.32
N SER A 260 -4.77 11.78 13.92
CA SER A 260 -4.36 11.20 12.63
C SER A 260 -4.66 9.70 12.53
N MET A 261 -4.51 8.94 13.63
CA MET A 261 -4.81 7.51 13.67
C MET A 261 -6.32 7.23 13.59
N LEU A 262 -7.14 8.03 14.27
CA LEU A 262 -8.60 7.92 14.17
C LEU A 262 -9.08 8.23 12.75
N ILE A 263 -8.51 9.24 12.10
CA ILE A 263 -8.81 9.58 10.71
C ILE A 263 -8.45 8.42 9.78
N ASP A 264 -7.26 7.82 9.93
CA ASP A 264 -6.85 6.65 9.14
C ASP A 264 -7.79 5.46 9.35
N MET A 265 -8.15 5.17 10.61
CA MET A 265 -9.09 4.10 10.96
C MET A 265 -10.46 4.30 10.32
N TYR A 266 -11.07 5.48 10.51
CA TYR A 266 -12.37 5.78 9.92
C TYR A 266 -12.32 5.77 8.40
N GLY A 267 -11.26 6.31 7.82
CA GLY A 267 -11.04 6.28 6.38
C GLY A 267 -11.00 4.85 5.83
N LYS A 268 -10.23 3.95 6.43
CA LYS A 268 -10.12 2.55 5.98
C LYS A 268 -11.41 1.75 6.20
N CYS A 269 -12.25 2.17 7.15
CA CYS A 269 -13.58 1.61 7.40
C CYS A 269 -14.68 2.20 6.49
N GLY A 270 -14.38 3.18 5.63
CA GLY A 270 -15.36 3.80 4.74
C GLY A 270 -16.14 4.98 5.33
N GLU A 271 -15.88 5.37 6.58
CA GLU A 271 -16.62 6.40 7.30
C GLU A 271 -15.94 7.77 7.21
N VAL A 272 -15.87 8.31 6.00
CA VAL A 272 -15.19 9.58 5.72
C VAL A 272 -15.77 10.76 6.50
N LEU A 273 -17.08 10.76 6.76
CA LEU A 273 -17.71 11.81 7.57
C LEU A 273 -17.23 11.80 9.03
N ASN A 274 -17.03 10.61 9.61
CA ASN A 274 -16.50 10.51 10.97
C ASN A 274 -15.01 10.91 11.01
N ALA A 275 -14.24 10.54 9.98
CA ALA A 275 -12.87 11.03 9.82
C ALA A 275 -12.84 12.58 9.76
N ARG A 276 -13.77 13.20 9.03
CA ARG A 276 -13.91 14.65 8.96
C ARG A 276 -14.29 15.28 10.31
N ASN A 277 -15.22 14.67 11.05
CA ASN A 277 -15.59 15.15 12.38
C ASN A 277 -14.42 15.14 13.36
N VAL A 278 -13.60 14.09 13.33
CA VAL A 278 -12.35 14.01 14.12
C VAL A 278 -11.41 15.15 13.73
N PHE A 279 -11.20 15.36 12.43
CA PHE A 279 -10.36 16.44 11.93
C PHE A 279 -10.83 17.82 12.38
N ASP A 280 -12.13 18.09 12.27
CA ASP A 280 -12.71 19.38 12.59
C ASP A 280 -12.60 19.71 14.10
N GLY A 281 -12.59 18.67 14.96
CA GLY A 281 -12.42 18.80 16.41
C GLY A 281 -10.99 19.06 16.88
N LEU A 282 -9.96 18.93 16.03
CA LEU A 282 -8.57 19.20 16.39
C LEU A 282 -8.28 20.70 16.42
N GLN A 283 -7.63 21.16 17.49
CA GLN A 283 -7.24 22.57 17.66
C GLN A 283 -6.07 22.97 16.74
N ASN A 284 -5.08 22.08 16.61
CA ASN A 284 -3.92 22.26 15.75
C ASN A 284 -3.91 21.17 14.68
N ARG A 285 -3.71 21.56 13.42
CA ARG A 285 -3.73 20.66 12.28
C ARG A 285 -2.41 20.77 11.54
N ASN A 286 -1.50 19.86 11.83
CA ASN A 286 -0.24 19.78 11.12
C ASN A 286 -0.40 19.04 9.77
N VAL A 287 0.68 18.97 8.99
CA VAL A 287 0.71 18.29 7.68
C VAL A 287 0.28 16.82 7.74
N VAL A 288 0.53 16.12 8.86
CA VAL A 288 0.20 14.70 9.02
C VAL A 288 -1.31 14.51 9.08
N VAL A 289 -2.00 15.31 9.90
CA VAL A 289 -3.47 15.26 10.04
C VAL A 289 -4.16 15.62 8.72
N TRP A 290 -3.69 16.69 8.05
CA TRP A 290 -4.18 17.07 6.71
C TRP A 290 -4.02 15.95 5.70
N THR A 291 -2.83 15.32 5.66
CA THR A 291 -2.54 14.23 4.73
C THR A 291 -3.37 12.99 5.06
N ALA A 292 -3.59 12.67 6.33
CA ALA A 292 -4.46 11.58 6.75
C ALA A 292 -5.91 11.80 6.27
N LEU A 293 -6.44 13.02 6.42
CA LEU A 293 -7.78 13.33 5.94
C LEU A 293 -7.88 13.20 4.42
N MET A 294 -6.94 13.79 3.67
CA MET A 294 -6.93 13.66 2.21
C MET A 294 -6.82 12.19 1.78
N THR A 295 -6.00 11.38 2.47
CA THR A 295 -5.90 9.93 2.23
C THR A 295 -7.23 9.23 2.48
N ALA A 296 -7.95 9.60 3.54
CA ALA A 296 -9.27 9.05 3.84
C ALA A 296 -10.30 9.33 2.74
N TYR A 297 -10.30 10.53 2.16
CA TYR A 297 -11.13 10.85 1.00
C TYR A 297 -10.69 10.10 -0.27
N LEU A 298 -9.38 10.08 -0.55
CA LEU A 298 -8.79 9.39 -1.71
C LEU A 298 -9.17 7.91 -1.76
N GLN A 299 -8.98 7.18 -0.65
CA GLN A 299 -9.21 5.73 -0.61
C GLN A 299 -10.69 5.34 -0.72
N ASN A 300 -11.59 6.28 -0.48
CA ASN A 300 -13.05 6.10 -0.60
C ASN A 300 -13.63 6.68 -1.89
N GLY A 301 -12.77 7.07 -2.85
CA GLY A 301 -13.20 7.51 -4.18
C GLY A 301 -13.63 8.98 -4.28
N TYR A 302 -13.51 9.75 -3.19
CA TYR A 302 -13.80 11.19 -3.17
C TYR A 302 -12.59 12.01 -3.64
N PHE A 303 -12.21 11.81 -4.90
CA PHE A 303 -10.97 12.36 -5.47
C PHE A 303 -10.98 13.88 -5.56
N GLU A 304 -12.10 14.48 -5.97
CA GLU A 304 -12.23 15.93 -6.12
C GLU A 304 -12.19 16.62 -4.76
N GLU A 305 -12.88 16.07 -3.77
CA GLU A 305 -12.88 16.55 -2.39
C GLU A 305 -11.48 16.46 -1.78
N SER A 306 -10.73 15.38 -2.06
CA SER A 306 -9.33 15.27 -1.65
C SER A 306 -8.46 16.40 -2.23
N LEU A 307 -8.69 16.81 -3.48
CA LEU A 307 -7.98 17.95 -4.10
C LEU A 307 -8.44 19.29 -3.52
N ASN A 308 -9.73 19.43 -3.22
CA ASN A 308 -10.28 20.64 -2.61
C ASN A 308 -9.74 20.85 -1.18
N LEU A 309 -9.55 19.78 -0.41
CA LEU A 309 -8.92 19.85 0.91
C LEU A 309 -7.50 20.41 0.87
N PHE A 310 -6.74 20.16 -0.19
CA PHE A 310 -5.42 20.77 -0.37
C PHE A 310 -5.49 22.29 -0.53
N THR A 311 -6.54 22.80 -1.19
CA THR A 311 -6.77 24.25 -1.28
C THR A 311 -7.06 24.84 0.09
N CYS A 312 -7.75 24.11 0.98
CA CYS A 312 -7.96 24.53 2.36
C CYS A 312 -6.65 24.51 3.16
N MET A 313 -5.86 23.44 3.05
CA MET A 313 -4.55 23.30 3.68
C MET A 313 -3.60 24.45 3.31
N ASP A 314 -3.53 24.79 2.01
CA ASP A 314 -2.74 25.89 1.50
C ASP A 314 -3.19 27.24 2.07
N ARG A 315 -4.51 27.47 2.19
CA ARG A 315 -5.08 28.71 2.76
C ARG A 315 -4.77 28.87 4.24
N GLU A 316 -4.70 27.77 4.99
CA GLU A 316 -4.26 27.76 6.40
C GLU A 316 -2.74 27.88 6.55
N GLY A 317 -1.97 27.92 5.44
CA GLY A 317 -0.52 28.08 5.45
C GLY A 317 0.26 26.83 5.87
N THR A 318 -0.39 25.67 5.91
CA THR A 318 0.32 24.41 6.20
C THR A 318 1.03 23.92 4.94
N LEU A 319 2.35 23.74 5.02
CA LEU A 319 3.14 23.30 3.88
C LEU A 319 2.94 21.80 3.60
N PRO A 320 2.78 21.40 2.32
CA PRO A 320 2.70 19.99 1.94
C PRO A 320 4.05 19.30 2.08
N ASN A 321 4.00 17.99 2.33
CA ASN A 321 5.17 17.10 2.29
C ASN A 321 5.05 16.10 1.13
N GLU A 322 6.01 15.18 1.03
CA GLU A 322 6.07 14.15 -0.01
C GLU A 322 4.86 13.22 -0.02
N TYR A 323 4.30 12.92 1.16
CA TYR A 323 3.09 12.10 1.29
C TYR A 323 1.85 12.87 0.82
N THR A 324 1.76 14.16 1.13
CA THR A 324 0.69 15.03 0.62
C THR A 324 0.67 15.01 -0.91
N PHE A 325 1.81 15.21 -1.57
CA PHE A 325 1.87 15.17 -3.03
C PHE A 325 1.53 13.80 -3.60
N ALA A 326 1.95 12.72 -2.96
CA ALA A 326 1.58 11.37 -3.39
C ALA A 326 0.05 11.18 -3.38
N VAL A 327 -0.64 11.66 -2.34
CA VAL A 327 -2.11 11.59 -2.25
C VAL A 327 -2.76 12.41 -3.36
N LEU A 328 -2.32 13.65 -3.58
CA LEU A 328 -2.92 14.55 -4.59
C LEU A 328 -2.75 14.02 -6.01
N LEU A 329 -1.56 13.51 -6.34
CA LEU A 329 -1.29 12.94 -7.66
C LEU A 329 -2.12 11.67 -7.90
N ASN A 330 -2.31 10.83 -6.87
CA ASN A 330 -3.19 9.67 -6.96
C ASN A 330 -4.67 10.07 -7.08
N ALA A 331 -5.10 11.16 -6.44
CA ALA A 331 -6.44 11.70 -6.63
C ALA A 331 -6.64 12.16 -8.09
N CYS A 332 -5.70 12.90 -8.66
CA CYS A 332 -5.71 13.26 -10.09
C CYS A 332 -5.73 12.02 -10.99
N ALA A 333 -5.02 10.95 -10.64
CA ALA A 333 -5.04 9.68 -11.37
C ALA A 333 -6.43 9.02 -11.37
N GLY A 334 -7.16 9.11 -10.25
CA GLY A 334 -8.52 8.60 -10.08
C GLY A 334 -9.51 9.21 -11.09
N ILE A 335 -9.48 10.53 -11.23
CA ILE A 335 -10.35 11.30 -12.15
C ILE A 335 -9.72 11.57 -13.53
N ALA A 336 -8.51 11.05 -13.78
CA ALA A 336 -7.74 11.31 -15.01
C ALA A 336 -7.54 12.80 -15.35
N ALA A 337 -7.32 13.63 -14.33
CA ALA A 337 -7.14 15.07 -14.48
C ALA A 337 -5.69 15.43 -14.87
N LEU A 338 -5.33 15.21 -16.14
CA LEU A 338 -3.97 15.41 -16.66
C LEU A 338 -3.43 16.83 -16.40
N ARG A 339 -4.25 17.86 -16.63
CA ARG A 339 -3.81 19.27 -16.47
C ARG A 339 -3.54 19.64 -15.02
N HIS A 340 -4.40 19.19 -14.11
CA HIS A 340 -4.18 19.36 -12.67
C HIS A 340 -2.92 18.59 -12.21
N GLY A 341 -2.71 17.40 -12.75
CA GLY A 341 -1.48 16.63 -12.55
C GLY A 341 -0.22 17.35 -13.01
N ASP A 342 -0.24 18.02 -14.17
CA ASP A 342 0.88 18.84 -14.66
C ASP A 342 1.20 20.01 -13.71
N LEU A 343 0.17 20.69 -13.19
CA LEU A 343 0.35 21.78 -12.23
C LEU A 343 0.96 21.30 -10.92
N LEU A 344 0.50 20.15 -10.41
CA LEU A 344 1.08 19.52 -9.22
C LEU A 344 2.52 19.06 -9.46
N HIS A 345 2.83 18.52 -10.64
CA HIS A 345 4.20 18.12 -11.00
C HIS A 345 5.14 19.33 -10.99
N ALA A 346 4.76 20.45 -11.61
CA ALA A 346 5.55 21.68 -11.57
C ALA A 346 5.76 22.18 -10.13
N ARG A 347 4.74 22.04 -9.27
CA ARG A 347 4.84 22.42 -7.86
C ARG A 347 5.77 21.49 -7.06
N VAL A 348 5.72 20.17 -7.33
CA VAL A 348 6.64 19.16 -6.78
C VAL A 348 8.09 19.52 -7.09
N GLU A 349 8.38 19.89 -8.34
CA GLU A 349 9.74 20.30 -8.74
C GLU A 349 10.15 21.59 -8.04
N LYS A 350 9.28 22.61 -8.02
CA LYS A 350 9.56 23.91 -7.41
C LYS A 350 9.84 23.82 -5.90
N LEU A 351 9.18 22.91 -5.20
CA LEU A 351 9.37 22.70 -3.75
C LEU A 351 10.48 21.70 -3.41
N GLY A 352 11.20 21.17 -4.40
CA GLY A 352 12.36 20.30 -4.18
C GLY A 352 12.01 18.82 -3.95
N PHE A 353 10.78 18.39 -4.24
CA PHE A 353 10.36 16.99 -4.06
C PHE A 353 10.71 16.08 -5.26
N LYS A 354 11.48 16.57 -6.25
CA LYS A 354 11.84 15.83 -7.48
C LYS A 354 12.49 14.47 -7.21
N ASN A 355 13.31 14.35 -6.17
CA ASN A 355 14.07 13.12 -5.88
C ASN A 355 13.34 12.17 -4.92
N HIS A 356 12.14 12.51 -4.45
CA HIS A 356 11.39 11.63 -3.56
C HIS A 356 10.71 10.51 -4.36
N VAL A 357 11.16 9.27 -4.15
CA VAL A 357 10.67 8.08 -4.87
C VAL A 357 9.15 7.94 -4.77
N ILE A 358 8.56 8.18 -3.59
CA ILE A 358 7.11 8.12 -3.39
C ILE A 358 6.33 9.09 -4.29
N VAL A 359 6.84 10.31 -4.48
CA VAL A 359 6.22 11.33 -5.34
C VAL A 359 6.38 10.95 -6.80
N ARG A 360 7.55 10.41 -7.18
CA ARG A 360 7.81 9.96 -8.55
C ARG A 360 6.97 8.75 -8.93
N ASN A 361 6.76 7.80 -8.03
CA ASN A 361 5.84 6.68 -8.20
C ASN A 361 4.40 7.18 -8.40
N ALA A 362 3.97 8.19 -7.63
CA ALA A 362 2.65 8.80 -7.80
C ALA A 362 2.52 9.57 -9.14
N LEU A 363 3.58 10.24 -9.61
CA LEU A 363 3.61 10.89 -10.93
C LEU A 363 3.49 9.89 -12.07
N ILE A 364 4.21 8.77 -12.01
CA ILE A 364 4.10 7.65 -12.98
C ILE A 364 2.65 7.17 -13.04
N ASN A 365 2.03 6.88 -11.89
CA ASN A 365 0.65 6.42 -11.83
C ASN A 365 -0.33 7.48 -12.38
N MET A 366 -0.15 8.75 -12.02
CA MET A 366 -0.99 9.86 -12.49
C MET A 366 -0.93 10.00 -14.01
N TYR A 367 0.27 10.05 -14.59
CA TYR A 367 0.43 10.20 -16.03
C TYR A 367 -0.10 8.99 -16.81
N SER A 368 0.16 7.77 -16.31
CA SER A 368 -0.39 6.55 -16.89
C SER A 368 -1.93 6.58 -16.87
N LYS A 369 -2.56 6.78 -15.70
CA LYS A 369 -4.03 6.80 -15.58
C LYS A 369 -4.72 8.03 -16.19
N SER A 370 -3.96 9.04 -16.63
CA SER A 370 -4.47 10.22 -17.35
C SER A 370 -4.22 10.15 -18.87
N GLY A 371 -3.72 9.02 -19.39
CA GLY A 371 -3.55 8.81 -20.82
C GLY A 371 -2.31 9.47 -21.42
N SER A 372 -1.26 9.70 -20.63
CA SER A 372 0.03 10.21 -21.09
C SER A 372 1.16 9.26 -20.71
N ILE A 373 1.20 8.08 -21.34
CA ILE A 373 2.21 7.05 -21.05
C ILE A 373 3.63 7.52 -21.35
N ASP A 374 3.82 8.40 -22.33
CA ASP A 374 5.13 8.98 -22.65
C ASP A 374 5.64 9.86 -21.50
N SER A 375 4.77 10.69 -20.90
CA SER A 375 5.11 11.48 -19.71
C SER A 375 5.44 10.58 -18.52
N SER A 376 4.69 9.48 -18.36
CA SER A 376 4.98 8.47 -17.34
C SER A 376 6.37 7.85 -17.52
N TYR A 377 6.71 7.47 -18.75
CA TYR A 377 8.03 6.92 -19.07
C TYR A 377 9.15 7.93 -18.87
N ASN A 378 8.94 9.21 -19.21
CA ASN A 378 9.92 10.27 -18.97
C ASN A 378 10.20 10.47 -17.47
N VAL A 379 9.15 10.43 -16.63
CA VAL A 379 9.32 10.47 -15.17
C VAL A 379 10.12 9.26 -14.70
N PHE A 380 9.82 8.07 -15.22
CA PHE A 380 10.52 6.84 -14.90
C PHE A 380 12.01 6.88 -15.28
N THR A 381 12.34 7.33 -16.50
CA THR A 381 13.74 7.37 -16.98
C THR A 381 14.59 8.43 -16.27
N ASP A 382 14.00 9.56 -15.88
CA ASP A 382 14.66 10.63 -15.12
C ASP A 382 14.91 10.27 -13.63
N MET A 383 14.36 9.16 -13.12
CA MET A 383 14.68 8.67 -11.77
C MET A 383 16.05 8.01 -11.70
N ILE A 384 16.86 8.41 -10.71
CA ILE A 384 18.19 7.84 -10.42
C ILE A 384 18.05 6.46 -9.76
N TYR A 385 17.17 6.34 -8.78
CA TYR A 385 16.86 5.10 -8.07
C TYR A 385 15.40 4.74 -8.33
N ARG A 386 15.15 3.45 -8.60
CA ARG A 386 13.83 2.89 -8.92
C ARG A 386 13.62 1.69 -8.03
N ASP A 387 12.64 1.79 -7.13
CA ASP A 387 12.25 0.66 -6.31
C ASP A 387 11.29 -0.26 -7.06
N ILE A 388 10.97 -1.39 -6.45
CA ILE A 388 10.00 -2.36 -7.00
C ILE A 388 8.64 -1.73 -7.34
N ILE A 389 8.21 -0.70 -6.60
CA ILE A 389 6.94 0.00 -6.86
C ILE A 389 7.07 0.83 -8.14
N THR A 390 8.21 1.48 -8.37
CA THR A 390 8.53 2.23 -9.60
C THR A 390 8.43 1.33 -10.83
N TRP A 391 9.06 0.15 -10.79
CA TRP A 391 9.02 -0.82 -11.89
C TRP A 391 7.61 -1.33 -12.16
N ASN A 392 6.91 -1.75 -11.10
CA ASN A 392 5.54 -2.26 -11.20
C ASN A 392 4.58 -1.21 -11.78
N ALA A 393 4.71 0.05 -11.37
CA ALA A 393 3.87 1.14 -11.88
C ALA A 393 4.01 1.31 -13.41
N MET A 394 5.24 1.20 -13.96
CA MET A 394 5.44 1.27 -15.41
C MET A 394 4.99 0.02 -16.16
N ILE A 395 5.23 -1.19 -15.64
CA ILE A 395 4.79 -2.45 -16.27
C ILE A 395 3.26 -2.46 -16.37
N CYS A 396 2.56 -2.13 -15.28
CA CYS A 396 1.11 -2.03 -15.26
C CYS A 396 0.60 -0.87 -16.14
N GLY A 397 1.29 0.27 -16.12
CA GLY A 397 0.99 1.42 -16.98
C GLY A 397 0.99 1.04 -18.47
N TYR A 398 2.06 0.40 -18.96
CA TYR A 398 2.10 -0.07 -20.35
C TYR A 398 1.05 -1.12 -20.66
N SER A 399 0.79 -2.05 -19.74
CA SER A 399 -0.23 -3.09 -19.91
C SER A 399 -1.62 -2.48 -20.10
N HIS A 400 -2.03 -1.55 -19.24
CA HIS A 400 -3.31 -0.83 -19.38
C HIS A 400 -3.42 -0.01 -20.67
N HIS A 401 -2.31 0.29 -21.35
CA HIS A 401 -2.30 1.00 -22.63
C HIS A 401 -2.30 0.06 -23.86
N GLY A 402 -2.38 -1.25 -23.64
CA GLY A 402 -2.26 -2.26 -24.70
C GLY A 402 -0.83 -2.39 -25.24
N LEU A 403 0.16 -1.83 -24.56
CA LEU A 403 1.56 -1.80 -24.98
C LEU A 403 2.34 -2.96 -24.34
N GLY A 404 1.84 -4.19 -24.57
CA GLY A 404 2.36 -5.38 -23.91
C GLY A 404 3.84 -5.65 -24.16
N LYS A 405 4.36 -5.35 -25.37
CA LYS A 405 5.79 -5.51 -25.68
C LYS A 405 6.68 -4.60 -24.83
N GLN A 406 6.26 -3.34 -24.67
CA GLN A 406 6.95 -2.37 -23.82
C GLN A 406 6.90 -2.78 -22.35
N ALA A 407 5.76 -3.28 -21.86
CA ALA A 407 5.64 -3.80 -20.50
C ALA A 407 6.63 -4.96 -20.24
N LEU A 408 6.77 -5.89 -21.19
CA LEU A 408 7.72 -6.99 -21.09
C LEU A 408 9.19 -6.53 -21.18
N GLN A 409 9.48 -5.49 -21.96
CA GLN A 409 10.82 -4.89 -21.99
C GLN A 409 11.19 -4.29 -20.63
N VAL A 410 10.28 -3.51 -20.03
CA VAL A 410 10.51 -2.93 -18.69
C VAL A 410 10.70 -4.03 -17.63
N PHE A 411 9.99 -5.15 -17.75
CA PHE A 411 10.22 -6.31 -16.88
C PHE A 411 11.62 -6.93 -17.06
N GLN A 412 12.09 -7.06 -18.29
CA GLN A 412 13.46 -7.55 -18.56
C GLN A 412 14.51 -6.60 -18.01
N ASP A 413 14.30 -5.29 -18.17
CA ASP A 413 15.18 -4.26 -17.63
C ASP A 413 15.20 -4.29 -16.08
N MET A 414 14.05 -4.53 -15.44
CA MET A 414 13.93 -4.72 -13.99
C MET A 414 14.81 -5.88 -13.50
N VAL A 415 14.68 -7.05 -14.13
CA VAL A 415 15.46 -8.25 -13.78
C VAL A 415 16.96 -8.01 -14.03
N SER A 416 17.30 -7.29 -15.10
CA SER A 416 18.69 -6.94 -15.43
C SER A 416 19.29 -5.94 -14.44
N ALA A 417 18.46 -5.12 -13.79
CA ALA A 417 18.85 -4.21 -12.72
C ALA A 417 18.92 -4.89 -11.34
N GLU A 418 18.80 -6.22 -11.28
CA GLU A 418 18.82 -7.03 -10.05
C GLU A 418 17.68 -6.72 -9.06
N GLU A 419 16.62 -6.03 -9.51
CA GLU A 419 15.43 -5.80 -8.71
C GLU A 419 14.54 -7.05 -8.71
N CYS A 420 14.26 -7.60 -7.53
CA CYS A 420 13.53 -8.86 -7.39
C CYS A 420 12.03 -8.65 -7.70
N PRO A 421 11.45 -9.36 -8.68
CA PRO A 421 10.01 -9.35 -8.93
C PRO A 421 9.20 -9.75 -7.69
N ASN A 422 8.00 -9.19 -7.53
CA ASN A 422 7.05 -9.58 -6.48
C ASN A 422 5.69 -9.97 -7.06
N TYR A 423 4.74 -10.26 -6.16
CA TYR A 423 3.35 -10.59 -6.49
C TYR A 423 2.73 -9.59 -7.49
N VAL A 424 2.91 -8.29 -7.28
CA VAL A 424 2.32 -7.26 -8.15
C VAL A 424 3.01 -7.20 -9.53
N THR A 425 4.31 -7.48 -9.60
CA THR A 425 5.06 -7.52 -10.87
C THR A 425 4.42 -8.49 -11.85
N PHE A 426 4.08 -9.70 -11.38
CA PHE A 426 3.52 -10.74 -12.23
C PHE A 426 2.08 -10.47 -12.67
N ILE A 427 1.28 -9.71 -11.91
CA ILE A 427 -0.02 -9.21 -12.39
C ILE A 427 0.18 -8.36 -13.66
N GLY A 428 1.15 -7.44 -13.63
CA GLY A 428 1.48 -6.59 -14.77
C GLY A 428 1.97 -7.40 -15.97
N VAL A 429 2.90 -8.35 -15.74
CA VAL A 429 3.47 -9.20 -16.80
C VAL A 429 2.42 -10.12 -17.43
N LEU A 430 1.58 -10.79 -16.64
CA LEU A 430 0.51 -11.64 -17.16
C LEU A 430 -0.55 -10.83 -17.90
N SER A 431 -0.85 -9.61 -17.45
CA SER A 431 -1.70 -8.67 -18.19
C SER A 431 -1.08 -8.29 -19.53
N ALA A 432 0.23 -8.05 -19.60
CA ALA A 432 0.93 -7.81 -20.85
C ALA A 432 0.80 -8.99 -21.83
N TYR A 433 0.98 -10.23 -21.36
CA TYR A 433 0.76 -11.43 -22.18
C TYR A 433 -0.70 -11.56 -22.63
N SER A 434 -1.67 -11.24 -21.77
CA SER A 434 -3.10 -11.18 -22.10
C SER A 434 -3.39 -10.21 -23.24
N HIS A 435 -2.73 -9.05 -23.25
CA HIS A 435 -2.85 -8.09 -24.35
C HIS A 435 -2.21 -8.56 -25.65
N LEU A 436 -1.16 -9.39 -25.59
CA LEU A 436 -0.48 -9.95 -26.75
C LEU A 436 -1.09 -11.26 -27.27
N GLY A 437 -2.01 -11.89 -26.53
CA GLY A 437 -2.62 -13.17 -26.91
C GLY A 437 -1.67 -14.37 -26.84
N LEU A 438 -0.57 -14.25 -26.08
CA LEU A 438 0.47 -15.28 -25.98
C LEU A 438 0.16 -16.27 -24.84
N VAL A 439 -0.74 -17.21 -25.13
CA VAL A 439 -1.31 -18.15 -24.15
C VAL A 439 -0.24 -19.04 -23.51
N LYS A 440 0.65 -19.62 -24.33
CA LYS A 440 1.67 -20.58 -23.87
C LYS A 440 2.65 -19.91 -22.90
N GLU A 441 3.10 -18.72 -23.25
CA GLU A 441 4.02 -17.90 -22.46
C GLU A 441 3.37 -17.47 -21.14
N GLY A 442 2.09 -17.06 -21.16
CA GLY A 442 1.35 -16.73 -19.94
C GLY A 442 1.33 -17.90 -18.94
N PHE A 443 1.03 -19.12 -19.40
CA PHE A 443 1.07 -20.31 -18.55
C PHE A 443 2.47 -20.68 -18.09
N TYR A 444 3.50 -20.47 -18.92
CA TYR A 444 4.88 -20.67 -18.51
C TYR A 444 5.26 -19.75 -17.36
N TYR A 445 4.90 -18.47 -17.44
CA TYR A 445 5.19 -17.50 -16.39
C TYR A 445 4.47 -17.83 -15.08
N LEU A 446 3.17 -18.14 -15.15
CA LEU A 446 2.35 -18.51 -13.99
C LEU A 446 2.89 -19.77 -13.28
N ASN A 447 3.18 -20.83 -14.04
CA ASN A 447 3.48 -22.14 -13.47
C ASN A 447 4.96 -22.35 -13.14
N HIS A 448 5.88 -21.69 -13.86
CA HIS A 448 7.32 -21.90 -13.70
C HIS A 448 8.04 -20.66 -13.19
N LEU A 449 7.92 -19.51 -13.87
CA LEU A 449 8.75 -18.36 -13.52
C LEU A 449 8.40 -17.78 -12.14
N MET A 450 7.13 -17.67 -11.79
CA MET A 450 6.71 -17.21 -10.45
C MET A 450 7.27 -18.10 -9.33
N ARG A 451 7.25 -19.43 -9.53
CA ARG A 451 7.81 -20.38 -8.56
C ARG A 451 9.31 -20.26 -8.40
N ASN A 452 10.04 -19.95 -9.48
CA ASN A 452 11.48 -19.69 -9.41
C ASN A 452 11.80 -18.49 -8.50
N PHE A 453 10.92 -17.49 -8.46
CA PHE A 453 11.00 -16.35 -7.55
C PHE A 453 10.31 -16.59 -6.19
N LYS A 454 9.85 -17.82 -5.91
CA LYS A 454 9.11 -18.20 -4.69
C LYS A 454 7.83 -17.39 -4.47
N ILE A 455 7.18 -17.00 -5.55
CA ILE A 455 5.89 -16.28 -5.53
C ILE A 455 4.79 -17.28 -5.82
N GLU A 456 3.84 -17.41 -4.90
CA GLU A 456 2.64 -18.21 -5.12
C GLU A 456 1.60 -17.40 -5.92
N PRO A 457 1.03 -17.96 -7.00
CA PRO A 457 -0.04 -17.28 -7.73
C PRO A 457 -1.33 -17.23 -6.91
N GLY A 458 -1.93 -16.05 -6.87
CA GLY A 458 -3.24 -15.81 -6.24
C GLY A 458 -4.30 -15.33 -7.24
N LEU A 459 -5.45 -14.90 -6.71
CA LEU A 459 -6.66 -14.58 -7.48
C LEU A 459 -6.39 -13.62 -8.65
N GLU A 460 -5.65 -12.54 -8.42
CA GLU A 460 -5.37 -11.52 -9.44
C GLU A 460 -4.57 -12.10 -10.62
N HIS A 461 -3.61 -12.98 -10.36
CA HIS A 461 -2.86 -13.67 -11.40
C HIS A 461 -3.76 -14.58 -12.23
N TYR A 462 -4.62 -15.34 -11.56
CA TYR A 462 -5.57 -16.22 -12.23
C TYR A 462 -6.59 -15.43 -13.05
N THR A 463 -7.03 -14.26 -12.59
CA THR A 463 -7.88 -13.34 -13.37
C THR A 463 -7.18 -12.85 -14.64
N CYS A 464 -5.87 -12.56 -14.60
CA CYS A 464 -5.10 -12.25 -15.82
C CYS A 464 -5.08 -13.42 -16.81
N MET A 465 -5.01 -14.65 -16.32
CA MET A 465 -5.05 -15.87 -17.15
C MET A 465 -6.42 -16.11 -17.77
N VAL A 466 -7.50 -15.88 -17.01
CA VAL A 466 -8.87 -15.89 -17.54
C VAL A 466 -9.01 -14.84 -18.64
N ALA A 467 -8.47 -13.62 -18.44
CA ALA A 467 -8.45 -12.59 -19.46
C ALA A 467 -7.67 -13.00 -20.71
N LEU A 468 -6.52 -13.66 -20.54
CA LEU A 468 -5.67 -14.15 -21.63
C LEU A 468 -6.41 -15.18 -22.50
N LEU A 469 -6.97 -16.22 -21.88
CA LEU A 469 -7.76 -17.26 -22.58
C LEU A 469 -9.00 -16.66 -23.23
N SER A 470 -9.69 -15.79 -22.50
CA SER A 470 -10.88 -15.07 -22.97
C SER A 470 -10.60 -14.29 -24.26
N ARG A 471 -9.48 -13.57 -24.34
CA ARG A 471 -9.10 -12.76 -25.51
C ARG A 471 -8.61 -13.61 -26.68
N ALA A 472 -8.04 -14.78 -26.39
CA ALA A 472 -7.68 -15.78 -27.40
C ALA A 472 -8.90 -16.52 -27.97
N GLY A 473 -10.11 -16.29 -27.43
CA GLY A 473 -11.32 -17.00 -27.83
C GLY A 473 -11.46 -18.41 -27.26
N LEU A 474 -10.58 -18.82 -26.35
CA LEU A 474 -10.53 -20.14 -25.72
C LEU A 474 -11.48 -20.20 -24.52
N LEU A 475 -12.77 -19.97 -24.76
CA LEU A 475 -13.76 -19.76 -23.69
C LEU A 475 -14.00 -21.00 -22.83
N ASP A 476 -14.06 -22.19 -23.45
CA ASP A 476 -14.26 -23.44 -22.72
C ASP A 476 -13.05 -23.77 -21.84
N GLU A 477 -11.84 -23.47 -22.33
CA GLU A 477 -10.60 -23.59 -21.56
C GLU A 477 -10.57 -22.60 -20.39
N ALA A 478 -11.05 -21.37 -20.59
CA ALA A 478 -11.18 -20.39 -19.51
C ALA A 478 -12.18 -20.85 -18.45
N GLU A 479 -13.34 -21.38 -18.85
CA GLU A 479 -14.33 -21.95 -17.92
C GLU A 479 -13.73 -23.14 -17.15
N ASN A 480 -13.04 -24.05 -17.84
CA ASN A 480 -12.40 -25.20 -17.22
C ASN A 480 -11.27 -24.78 -16.26
N PHE A 481 -10.49 -23.77 -16.62
CA PHE A 481 -9.46 -23.19 -15.75
C PHE A 481 -10.07 -22.63 -14.46
N MET A 482 -11.20 -21.91 -14.57
CA MET A 482 -11.91 -21.40 -13.40
C MET A 482 -12.46 -22.54 -12.50
N LYS A 483 -12.98 -23.62 -13.10
CA LYS A 483 -13.49 -24.78 -12.33
C LYS A 483 -12.39 -25.58 -11.63
N THR A 484 -11.23 -25.71 -12.24
CA THR A 484 -10.13 -26.56 -11.74
C THR A 484 -9.20 -25.84 -10.76
N THR A 485 -9.11 -24.51 -10.84
CA THR A 485 -8.29 -23.71 -9.93
C THR A 485 -9.00 -23.54 -8.57
N GLN A 486 -8.37 -24.02 -7.50
CA GLN A 486 -8.92 -23.96 -6.14
C GLN A 486 -8.77 -22.56 -5.51
N VAL A 487 -9.55 -21.59 -6.00
CA VAL A 487 -9.65 -20.26 -5.41
C VAL A 487 -11.10 -19.81 -5.32
N LYS A 488 -11.38 -18.93 -4.35
CA LYS A 488 -12.66 -18.22 -4.31
C LYS A 488 -12.63 -17.12 -5.36
N TRP A 489 -13.20 -17.40 -6.52
CA TRP A 489 -13.33 -16.43 -7.61
C TRP A 489 -14.21 -15.25 -7.19
N ASP A 490 -13.86 -14.06 -7.68
CA ASP A 490 -14.62 -12.83 -7.49
C ASP A 490 -15.49 -12.51 -8.71
N VAL A 491 -16.31 -11.46 -8.57
CA VAL A 491 -17.19 -10.98 -9.65
C VAL A 491 -16.37 -10.49 -10.85
N VAL A 492 -15.17 -9.97 -10.65
CA VAL A 492 -14.32 -9.40 -11.70
C VAL A 492 -13.84 -10.49 -12.68
N ALA A 493 -13.37 -11.63 -12.16
CA ALA A 493 -12.93 -12.75 -12.99
C ALA A 493 -14.08 -13.29 -13.86
N TRP A 494 -15.25 -13.51 -13.25
CA TRP A 494 -16.43 -13.98 -13.98
C TRP A 494 -16.94 -12.96 -14.99
N ARG A 495 -16.94 -11.66 -14.66
CA ARG A 495 -17.31 -10.59 -15.60
C ARG A 495 -16.36 -10.51 -16.79
N THR A 496 -15.08 -10.79 -16.59
CA THR A 496 -14.09 -10.87 -17.68
C THR A 496 -14.50 -11.94 -18.69
N LEU A 497 -14.79 -13.16 -18.22
CA LEU A 497 -15.22 -14.26 -19.10
C LEU A 497 -16.60 -14.01 -19.72
N LEU A 498 -17.54 -13.43 -18.95
CA LEU A 498 -18.86 -13.04 -19.46
C LEU A 498 -18.75 -12.05 -20.62
N ASN A 499 -17.89 -11.04 -20.48
CA ASN A 499 -17.66 -10.09 -21.55
C ASN A 499 -17.06 -10.78 -22.80
N ALA A 500 -16.15 -11.73 -22.61
CA ALA A 500 -15.58 -12.50 -23.72
C ALA A 500 -16.64 -13.32 -24.45
N CYS A 501 -17.60 -13.91 -23.74
CA CYS A 501 -18.74 -14.61 -24.33
C CYS A 501 -19.59 -13.68 -25.23
N HIS A 502 -19.72 -12.40 -24.85
CA HIS A 502 -20.43 -11.43 -25.67
C HIS A 502 -19.67 -11.14 -26.97
N VAL A 503 -18.35 -10.94 -26.87
CA VAL A 503 -17.47 -10.60 -27.99
C VAL A 503 -17.37 -11.77 -28.97
N HIS A 504 -17.12 -12.98 -28.48
CA HIS A 504 -16.99 -14.21 -29.29
C HIS A 504 -18.33 -14.87 -29.64
N ARG A 505 -19.46 -14.24 -29.29
CA ARG A 505 -20.83 -14.67 -29.61
C ARG A 505 -21.23 -16.05 -29.05
N ASN A 506 -20.63 -16.48 -27.94
CA ASN A 506 -21.01 -17.70 -27.23
C ASN A 506 -22.05 -17.37 -26.15
N TYR A 507 -23.29 -17.13 -26.57
CA TYR A 507 -24.35 -16.62 -25.68
C TYR A 507 -24.87 -17.65 -24.68
N ASP A 508 -24.75 -18.94 -24.98
CA ASP A 508 -25.17 -20.00 -24.05
C ASP A 508 -24.23 -20.12 -22.86
N LEU A 509 -22.92 -20.09 -23.10
CA LEU A 509 -21.93 -19.97 -22.02
C LEU A 509 -22.11 -18.65 -21.25
N GLY A 510 -22.31 -17.54 -21.96
CA GLY A 510 -22.54 -16.23 -21.34
C GLY A 510 -23.72 -16.23 -20.36
N ARG A 511 -24.81 -16.92 -20.67
CA ARG A 511 -25.96 -17.06 -19.77
C ARG A 511 -25.62 -17.80 -18.48
N ARG A 512 -24.95 -18.95 -18.58
CA ARG A 512 -24.53 -19.76 -17.41
C ARG A 512 -23.59 -18.98 -16.49
N ILE A 513 -22.67 -18.21 -17.08
CA ILE A 513 -21.76 -17.35 -16.32
C ILE A 513 -22.52 -16.21 -15.64
N ALA A 514 -23.44 -15.55 -16.37
CA ALA A 514 -24.23 -14.46 -15.80
C ALA A 514 -25.05 -14.92 -14.59
N GLU A 515 -25.63 -16.13 -14.63
CA GLU A 515 -26.32 -16.72 -13.48
C GLU A 515 -25.38 -16.92 -12.29
N SER A 516 -24.15 -17.37 -12.53
CA SER A 516 -23.13 -17.53 -11.49
C SER A 516 -22.75 -16.17 -10.86
N VAL A 517 -22.58 -15.12 -11.67
CA VAL A 517 -22.31 -13.77 -11.17
C VAL A 517 -23.47 -13.23 -10.35
N LEU A 518 -24.71 -13.38 -10.82
CA LEU A 518 -25.90 -12.85 -10.13
C LEU A 518 -26.24 -13.62 -8.85
N GLN A 519 -25.76 -14.84 -8.69
CA GLN A 519 -25.79 -15.55 -7.40
C GLN A 519 -24.81 -14.94 -6.40
N MET A 520 -23.65 -14.46 -6.87
CA MET A 520 -22.64 -13.82 -6.02
C MET A 520 -22.99 -12.37 -5.69
N ASP A 521 -23.40 -11.60 -6.68
CA ASP A 521 -23.85 -10.21 -6.56
C ASP A 521 -25.16 -10.01 -7.34
N PRO A 522 -26.32 -10.09 -6.63
CA PRO A 522 -27.63 -9.87 -7.24
C PRO A 522 -27.85 -8.48 -7.84
N HIS A 523 -27.01 -7.50 -7.48
CA HIS A 523 -27.13 -6.09 -7.87
C HIS A 523 -26.11 -5.65 -8.93
N ASP A 524 -25.28 -6.57 -9.46
CA ASP A 524 -24.27 -6.22 -10.47
C ASP A 524 -24.91 -5.74 -11.79
N VAL A 525 -24.93 -4.42 -11.98
CA VAL A 525 -25.52 -3.73 -13.14
C VAL A 525 -24.88 -4.19 -14.46
N GLY A 526 -23.57 -4.46 -14.43
CA GLY A 526 -22.79 -4.85 -15.60
C GLY A 526 -23.27 -6.16 -16.20
N THR A 527 -23.58 -7.14 -15.35
CA THR A 527 -24.05 -8.47 -15.76
C THR A 527 -25.43 -8.41 -16.40
N TYR A 528 -26.40 -7.72 -15.81
CA TYR A 528 -27.71 -7.55 -16.44
C TYR A 528 -27.61 -6.86 -17.80
N THR A 529 -26.78 -5.83 -17.89
CA THR A 529 -26.57 -5.11 -19.15
C THR A 529 -25.97 -6.03 -20.20
N LEU A 530 -24.90 -6.78 -19.88
CA LEU A 530 -24.29 -7.74 -20.80
C LEU A 530 -25.27 -8.85 -21.23
N LEU A 531 -26.03 -9.40 -20.28
CA LEU A 531 -27.00 -10.47 -20.56
C LEU A 531 -28.14 -9.98 -21.45
N SER A 532 -28.68 -8.79 -21.17
CA SER A 532 -29.65 -8.12 -22.06
C SER A 532 -29.06 -7.91 -23.46
N ASN A 533 -27.78 -7.50 -23.56
CA ASN A 533 -27.11 -7.30 -24.83
C ASN A 533 -26.91 -8.60 -25.61
N MET A 534 -26.59 -9.70 -24.93
CA MET A 534 -26.48 -11.02 -25.54
C MET A 534 -27.82 -11.51 -26.10
N TYR A 535 -28.90 -11.40 -25.31
CA TYR A 535 -30.24 -11.78 -25.78
C TYR A 535 -30.67 -10.99 -27.02
N ALA A 536 -30.42 -9.68 -27.01
CA ALA A 536 -30.75 -8.83 -28.15
C ALA A 536 -29.92 -9.18 -29.40
N LYS A 537 -28.59 -9.41 -29.26
CA LYS A 537 -27.76 -9.88 -30.39
C LYS A 537 -28.18 -11.28 -30.89
N ALA A 538 -28.72 -12.13 -30.03
CA ALA A 538 -29.31 -13.42 -30.40
C ALA A 538 -30.74 -13.33 -30.97
N ARG A 539 -31.30 -12.11 -31.14
CA ARG A 539 -32.69 -11.86 -31.56
C ARG A 539 -33.76 -12.49 -30.65
N ARG A 540 -33.43 -12.65 -29.36
CA ARG A 540 -34.31 -13.20 -28.32
C ARG A 540 -34.87 -12.07 -27.45
N TRP A 541 -35.91 -11.41 -27.96
CA TRP A 541 -36.53 -10.27 -27.28
C TRP A 541 -37.28 -10.65 -26.01
N ASP A 542 -37.76 -11.89 -25.91
CA ASP A 542 -38.29 -12.51 -24.69
C ASP A 542 -37.29 -12.37 -23.53
N GLY A 543 -36.03 -12.73 -23.77
CA GLY A 543 -34.96 -12.61 -22.79
C GLY A 543 -34.67 -11.17 -22.38
N VAL A 544 -34.66 -10.23 -23.34
CA VAL A 544 -34.45 -8.80 -23.08
C VAL A 544 -35.56 -8.25 -22.15
N VAL A 545 -36.82 -8.60 -22.42
CA VAL A 545 -37.96 -8.17 -21.61
C VAL A 545 -37.85 -8.74 -20.20
N THR A 546 -37.51 -10.03 -20.06
CA THR A 546 -37.30 -10.68 -18.76
C THR A 546 -36.21 -9.98 -17.96
N ILE A 547 -35.06 -9.70 -18.56
CA ILE A 547 -33.96 -9.00 -17.88
C ILE A 547 -34.35 -7.59 -17.46
N ARG A 548 -35.01 -6.82 -18.33
CA ARG A 548 -35.50 -5.46 -17.97
C ARG A 548 -36.56 -5.48 -16.86
N LYS A 549 -37.39 -6.53 -16.81
CA LYS A 549 -38.35 -6.73 -15.71
C LYS A 549 -37.60 -6.99 -14.40
N LEU A 550 -36.65 -7.92 -14.38
CA LEU A 550 -35.78 -8.21 -13.23
C LEU A 550 -35.03 -6.97 -12.73
N MET A 551 -34.46 -6.17 -13.63
CA MET A 551 -33.78 -4.92 -13.25
C MET A 551 -34.73 -3.94 -12.55
N ARG A 552 -35.97 -3.80 -13.04
CA ARG A 552 -36.99 -2.95 -12.41
C ARG A 552 -37.40 -3.47 -11.04
N GLU A 553 -37.65 -4.77 -10.93
CA GLU A 553 -38.03 -5.41 -9.65
C GLU A 553 -36.94 -5.28 -8.58
N ARG A 554 -35.67 -5.28 -8.99
CA ARG A 554 -34.51 -5.11 -8.10
C ARG A 554 -34.00 -3.66 -7.98
N ASN A 555 -34.74 -2.68 -8.51
CA ASN A 555 -34.35 -1.26 -8.53
C ASN A 555 -32.95 -0.98 -9.13
N ILE A 556 -32.52 -1.81 -10.09
CA ILE A 556 -31.22 -1.70 -10.74
C ILE A 556 -31.32 -0.68 -11.87
N LYS A 557 -30.53 0.40 -11.78
CA LYS A 557 -30.45 1.44 -12.81
C LYS A 557 -29.15 1.33 -13.59
N LYS A 558 -29.25 1.39 -14.91
CA LYS A 558 -28.09 1.47 -15.81
C LYS A 558 -27.50 2.89 -15.76
N GLU A 559 -26.19 3.00 -15.57
CA GLU A 559 -25.51 4.27 -15.72
C GLU A 559 -25.51 4.74 -17.18
N PRO A 560 -25.80 6.03 -17.43
CA PRO A 560 -25.72 6.57 -18.77
C PRO A 560 -24.27 6.55 -19.28
N GLY A 561 -24.10 6.25 -20.55
CA GLY A 561 -22.80 6.36 -21.21
C GLY A 561 -22.42 7.83 -21.35
N ALA A 562 -21.38 8.23 -20.62
CA ALA A 562 -20.83 9.57 -20.60
C ALA A 562 -19.38 9.54 -21.08
N SER A 563 -19.02 10.52 -21.88
CA SER A 563 -17.64 10.75 -22.29
C SER A 563 -17.27 12.20 -22.03
N TRP A 564 -16.03 12.45 -21.61
CA TRP A 564 -15.58 13.80 -21.32
C TRP A 564 -14.15 14.08 -21.79
N LEU A 565 -13.85 15.37 -21.88
CA LEU A 565 -12.58 15.94 -22.34
C LEU A 565 -12.22 17.09 -21.41
N ASP A 566 -10.94 17.28 -21.15
CA ASP A 566 -10.40 18.50 -20.54
C ASP A 566 -9.82 19.39 -21.65
N ILE A 567 -10.44 20.56 -21.86
CA ILE A 567 -9.99 21.55 -22.84
C ILE A 567 -9.89 22.90 -22.13
N ARG A 568 -8.67 23.46 -22.08
CA ARG A 568 -8.41 24.79 -21.50
C ARG A 568 -8.91 24.95 -20.05
N ASN A 569 -8.76 23.90 -19.23
CA ASN A 569 -9.21 23.81 -17.83
C ASN A 569 -10.72 23.68 -17.64
N ASP A 570 -11.49 23.52 -18.71
CA ASP A 570 -12.91 23.21 -18.64
C ASP A 570 -13.17 21.75 -19.01
N ILE A 571 -13.90 21.04 -18.14
CA ILE A 571 -14.33 19.67 -18.39
C ILE A 571 -15.63 19.71 -19.20
N HIS A 572 -15.59 19.20 -20.42
CA HIS A 572 -16.73 19.09 -21.31
C HIS A 572 -17.29 17.67 -21.28
N VAL A 573 -18.51 17.49 -20.77
CA VAL A 573 -19.19 16.19 -20.64
C VAL A 573 -20.25 16.01 -21.71
N PHE A 574 -20.28 14.83 -22.32
CA PHE A 574 -21.21 14.44 -23.39
C PHE A 574 -21.98 13.20 -22.98
N LEU A 575 -23.31 13.25 -23.14
CA LEU A 575 -24.23 12.14 -22.89
C LEU A 575 -24.82 11.67 -24.22
N SER A 576 -25.02 10.36 -24.35
CA SER A 576 -25.47 9.73 -25.61
C SER A 576 -26.91 10.10 -26.04
N GLU A 577 -27.67 10.82 -25.20
CA GLU A 577 -29.08 11.18 -25.44
C GLU A 577 -29.39 12.65 -25.07
N GLY A 578 -28.39 13.48 -24.76
CA GLY A 578 -28.58 14.84 -24.27
C GLY A 578 -27.92 15.91 -25.14
N SER A 579 -28.66 16.94 -25.54
CA SER A 579 -28.17 18.11 -26.28
C SER A 579 -27.76 19.29 -25.38
N ASN A 580 -27.32 19.03 -24.16
CA ASN A 580 -27.07 20.08 -23.16
C ASN A 580 -25.78 20.90 -23.41
N HIS A 581 -24.99 20.55 -24.42
CA HIS A 581 -23.79 21.33 -24.75
C HIS A 581 -24.16 22.62 -25.50
N PRO A 582 -23.59 23.80 -25.13
CA PRO A 582 -23.88 25.07 -25.81
C PRO A 582 -23.66 25.06 -27.32
N GLU A 583 -22.68 24.26 -27.77
CA GLU A 583 -22.32 24.09 -29.19
C GLU A 583 -22.84 22.78 -29.81
N SER A 584 -23.94 22.23 -29.29
CA SER A 584 -24.48 20.94 -29.74
C SER A 584 -24.73 20.89 -31.25
N ILE A 585 -25.29 21.95 -31.84
CA ILE A 585 -25.56 22.03 -33.29
C ILE A 585 -24.27 21.82 -34.11
N GLN A 586 -23.18 22.50 -33.75
CA GLN A 586 -21.91 22.40 -34.45
C GLN A 586 -21.28 21.01 -34.26
N ILE A 587 -21.39 20.44 -33.06
CA ILE A 587 -20.88 19.10 -32.75
C ILE A 587 -21.58 18.05 -33.59
N TYR A 588 -22.92 18.10 -33.67
CA TYR A 588 -23.70 17.12 -34.43
C TYR A 588 -23.38 17.21 -35.92
N LYS A 589 -23.24 18.43 -36.46
CA LYS A 589 -22.79 18.64 -37.84
C LYS A 589 -21.39 18.07 -38.07
N LYS A 590 -20.48 18.25 -37.10
CA LYS A 590 -19.13 17.70 -37.19
C LYS A 590 -19.12 16.18 -37.16
N VAL A 591 -19.95 15.54 -36.32
CA VAL A 591 -20.13 14.08 -36.31
C VAL A 591 -20.59 13.59 -37.68
N GLN A 592 -21.61 14.21 -38.26
CA GLN A 592 -22.10 13.85 -39.60
C GLN A 592 -20.99 13.95 -40.66
N GLN A 593 -20.20 15.03 -40.62
CA GLN A 593 -19.04 15.19 -41.51
C GLN A 593 -18.01 14.06 -41.34
N LEU A 594 -17.69 13.70 -40.08
CA LEU A 594 -16.72 12.64 -39.79
C LEU A 594 -17.22 11.27 -40.26
N LEU A 595 -18.50 10.95 -40.02
CA LEU A 595 -19.11 9.71 -40.47
C LEU A 595 -19.13 9.61 -42.01
N ALA A 596 -19.43 10.71 -42.70
CA ALA A 596 -19.36 10.77 -44.17
C ALA A 596 -17.93 10.52 -44.71
N LEU A 597 -16.90 10.96 -43.98
CA LEU A 597 -15.49 10.74 -44.37
C LEU A 597 -15.02 9.30 -44.18
N ILE A 598 -15.53 8.60 -43.16
CA ILE A 598 -15.09 7.22 -42.87
C ILE A 598 -15.92 6.14 -43.56
N LYS A 599 -17.17 6.43 -44.00
CA LYS A 599 -18.00 5.49 -44.77
C LYS A 599 -17.26 4.93 -46.01
N PRO A 600 -16.62 5.75 -46.87
CA PRO A 600 -15.83 5.26 -48.00
C PRO A 600 -14.63 4.40 -47.61
N LEU A 601 -14.15 4.48 -46.37
CA LEU A 601 -13.04 3.68 -45.85
C LEU A 601 -13.50 2.33 -45.28
N GLY A 602 -14.77 1.97 -45.45
CA GLY A 602 -15.35 0.71 -44.99
C GLY A 602 -16.02 0.79 -43.62
N TYR A 603 -16.33 1.99 -43.09
CA TYR A 603 -17.15 2.11 -41.90
C TYR A 603 -18.59 1.66 -42.20
N VAL A 604 -19.03 0.59 -41.53
CA VAL A 604 -20.42 0.12 -41.52
C VAL A 604 -20.93 0.22 -40.08
N PRO A 605 -21.96 1.04 -39.81
CA PRO A 605 -22.57 1.12 -38.48
C PRO A 605 -22.98 -0.26 -37.99
N ASN A 606 -22.60 -0.62 -36.76
CA ASN A 606 -22.98 -1.91 -36.18
C ASN A 606 -24.41 -1.85 -35.62
N ILE A 607 -25.40 -1.83 -36.51
CA ILE A 607 -26.83 -1.71 -36.18
C ILE A 607 -27.28 -2.76 -35.14
N ALA A 608 -26.67 -3.95 -35.16
CA ALA A 608 -26.91 -5.03 -34.19
C ALA A 608 -26.51 -4.69 -32.75
N SER A 609 -25.77 -3.59 -32.53
CA SER A 609 -25.44 -3.09 -31.19
C SER A 609 -26.50 -2.16 -30.60
N VAL A 610 -27.49 -1.71 -31.40
CA VAL A 610 -28.65 -0.96 -30.88
C VAL A 610 -29.77 -1.92 -30.55
N LEU A 611 -30.11 -1.97 -29.27
CA LEU A 611 -31.02 -2.96 -28.71
C LEU A 611 -32.45 -2.42 -28.54
N HIS A 612 -32.79 -1.42 -29.35
CA HIS A 612 -34.13 -0.89 -29.45
C HIS A 612 -34.82 -1.55 -30.66
N ASP A 613 -36.07 -1.93 -30.46
CA ASP A 613 -36.92 -2.47 -31.53
C ASP A 613 -37.47 -1.31 -32.36
N VAL A 614 -36.58 -0.71 -33.14
CA VAL A 614 -36.83 0.42 -34.03
C VAL A 614 -36.26 0.11 -35.41
N GLU A 615 -36.68 0.88 -36.42
CA GLU A 615 -36.18 0.74 -37.79
C GLU A 615 -34.66 0.96 -37.84
N ASP A 616 -34.00 0.31 -38.80
CA ASP A 616 -32.54 0.29 -38.90
C ASP A 616 -31.94 1.70 -39.10
N GLU A 617 -32.68 2.61 -39.73
CA GLU A 617 -32.31 4.03 -39.88
C GLU A 617 -32.26 4.75 -38.51
N GLN A 618 -33.23 4.48 -37.63
CA GLN A 618 -33.23 5.05 -36.28
C GLN A 618 -32.11 4.44 -35.43
N LYS A 619 -31.82 3.15 -35.59
CA LYS A 619 -30.67 2.50 -34.94
C LYS A 619 -29.35 3.14 -35.38
N GLU A 620 -29.15 3.40 -36.67
CA GLU A 620 -27.97 4.12 -37.15
C GLU A 620 -27.89 5.53 -36.57
N GLY A 621 -29.04 6.22 -36.43
CA GLY A 621 -29.15 7.49 -35.74
C GLY A 621 -28.62 7.45 -34.31
N TYR A 622 -29.08 6.49 -33.50
CA TYR A 622 -28.60 6.33 -32.11
C TYR A 622 -27.09 6.06 -32.04
N LEU A 623 -26.55 5.20 -32.91
CA LEU A 623 -25.10 4.91 -32.94
C LEU A 623 -24.26 6.12 -33.31
N SER A 624 -24.78 6.97 -34.19
CA SER A 624 -24.04 8.11 -34.71
C SER A 624 -23.67 9.11 -33.60
N TYR A 625 -24.52 9.24 -32.59
CA TYR A 625 -24.39 10.25 -31.54
C TYR A 625 -24.04 9.68 -30.15
N HIS A 626 -23.39 8.51 -30.11
CA HIS A 626 -22.76 8.03 -28.88
C HIS A 626 -21.79 9.07 -28.29
N SER A 627 -21.69 9.09 -26.97
CA SER A 627 -20.91 10.08 -26.22
C SER A 627 -19.44 10.17 -26.69
N GLU A 628 -18.81 9.06 -27.09
CA GLU A 628 -17.43 9.08 -27.61
C GLU A 628 -17.30 9.88 -28.91
N LYS A 629 -18.26 9.75 -29.83
CA LYS A 629 -18.23 10.43 -31.13
C LYS A 629 -18.51 11.92 -30.96
N LEU A 630 -19.43 12.28 -30.06
CA LEU A 630 -19.70 13.67 -29.68
C LEU A 630 -18.44 14.32 -29.08
N ALA A 631 -17.81 13.64 -28.12
CA ALA A 631 -16.59 14.10 -27.49
C ALA A 631 -15.43 14.23 -28.50
N LEU A 632 -15.26 13.23 -29.38
CA LEU A 632 -14.23 13.29 -30.42
C LEU A 632 -14.46 14.43 -31.42
N ALA A 633 -15.71 14.63 -31.85
CA ALA A 633 -16.06 15.71 -32.75
C ALA A 633 -15.74 17.09 -32.13
N TYR A 634 -16.11 17.29 -30.87
CA TYR A 634 -15.78 18.53 -30.16
C TYR A 634 -14.26 18.69 -29.96
N GLY A 635 -13.55 17.61 -29.59
CA GLY A 635 -12.09 17.60 -29.49
C GLY A 635 -11.42 18.01 -30.80
N LEU A 636 -11.87 17.49 -31.94
CA LEU A 636 -11.36 17.85 -33.28
C LEU A 636 -11.69 19.28 -33.69
N MET A 637 -12.73 19.90 -33.12
CA MET A 637 -13.08 21.30 -33.37
C MET A 637 -12.20 22.27 -32.57
N LYS A 638 -11.84 21.92 -31.33
CA LYS A 638 -11.22 22.85 -30.39
C LYS A 638 -9.72 22.62 -30.16
N ILE A 639 -9.23 21.38 -30.31
CA ILE A 639 -7.84 21.03 -30.06
C ILE A 639 -7.03 21.23 -31.35
N PRO A 640 -6.03 22.13 -31.37
CA PRO A 640 -5.27 22.46 -32.57
C PRO A 640 -4.39 21.30 -33.03
N SER A 641 -4.22 21.13 -34.34
CA SER A 641 -3.32 20.13 -34.93
C SER A 641 -1.85 20.44 -34.68
N PRO A 642 -0.98 19.47 -34.28
CA PRO A 642 -1.15 18.00 -34.16
C PRO A 642 -1.42 17.43 -32.74
N ALA A 643 -1.81 18.25 -31.75
CA ALA A 643 -1.92 17.84 -30.34
C ALA A 643 -2.91 16.68 -30.05
N PRO A 644 -2.52 15.60 -29.33
CA PRO A 644 -3.37 14.43 -29.12
C PRO A 644 -4.70 14.75 -28.43
N ILE A 645 -5.77 14.07 -28.86
CA ILE A 645 -7.11 14.17 -28.25
C ILE A 645 -7.23 13.07 -27.20
N ARG A 646 -7.54 13.45 -25.96
CA ARG A 646 -7.75 12.51 -24.85
C ARG A 646 -9.21 12.52 -24.44
N ILE A 647 -9.85 11.37 -24.50
CA ILE A 647 -11.26 11.17 -24.15
C ILE A 647 -11.30 10.15 -23.02
N ILE A 648 -12.12 10.42 -22.01
CA ILE A 648 -12.41 9.46 -20.96
C ILE A 648 -13.87 9.05 -21.08
N LYS A 649 -14.15 7.76 -20.92
CA LYS A 649 -15.49 7.17 -20.91
C LYS A 649 -15.68 6.39 -19.62
N ASN A 650 -16.81 6.60 -18.95
CA ASN A 650 -17.17 5.87 -17.72
C ASN A 650 -17.44 4.38 -17.97
N LEU A 651 -17.96 4.05 -19.14
CA LEU A 651 -18.26 2.68 -19.56
C LEU A 651 -17.22 2.12 -20.54
N ARG A 652 -17.27 0.81 -20.75
CA ARG A 652 -16.54 0.17 -21.85
C ARG A 652 -16.96 0.77 -23.20
N MET A 653 -16.00 1.01 -24.08
CA MET A 653 -16.29 1.45 -25.45
C MET A 653 -17.13 0.37 -26.18
N CYS A 654 -17.94 0.74 -27.18
CA CYS A 654 -18.61 -0.26 -28.03
C CYS A 654 -17.85 -0.49 -29.34
N ASP A 655 -18.06 -1.65 -29.98
CA ASP A 655 -17.40 -2.04 -31.24
C ASP A 655 -17.54 -0.99 -32.35
N ASP A 656 -18.72 -0.37 -32.42
CA ASP A 656 -19.04 0.65 -33.40
C ASP A 656 -18.21 1.93 -33.18
N CYS A 657 -18.18 2.44 -31.94
CA CYS A 657 -17.35 3.58 -31.57
C CYS A 657 -15.86 3.28 -31.78
N HIS A 658 -15.39 2.08 -31.40
CA HIS A 658 -14.00 1.69 -31.60
C HIS A 658 -13.61 1.73 -33.09
N THR A 659 -14.45 1.13 -33.95
CA THR A 659 -14.23 1.13 -35.41
C THR A 659 -14.30 2.54 -36.00
N ALA A 660 -15.26 3.34 -35.56
CA ALA A 660 -15.39 4.73 -36.00
C ALA A 660 -14.16 5.56 -35.63
N VAL A 661 -13.74 5.54 -34.35
CA VAL A 661 -12.58 6.29 -33.86
C VAL A 661 -11.30 5.84 -34.56
N LYS A 662 -11.14 4.53 -34.79
CA LYS A 662 -10.02 3.97 -35.56
C LYS A 662 -9.94 4.61 -36.95
N LEU A 663 -11.03 4.60 -37.72
CA LEU A 663 -11.05 5.20 -39.05
C LEU A 663 -10.92 6.73 -39.02
N ILE A 664 -11.50 7.40 -38.02
CA ILE A 664 -11.36 8.85 -37.82
C ILE A 664 -9.89 9.23 -37.58
N SER A 665 -9.14 8.43 -36.81
CA SER A 665 -7.70 8.67 -36.58
C SER A 665 -6.90 8.70 -37.88
N LYS A 666 -7.28 7.86 -38.86
CA LYS A 666 -6.67 7.79 -40.19
C LYS A 666 -6.98 9.02 -41.04
N VAL A 667 -8.25 9.42 -41.14
CA VAL A 667 -8.65 10.58 -41.98
C VAL A 667 -8.22 11.91 -41.41
N THR A 668 -8.11 12.02 -40.09
CA THR A 668 -7.68 13.26 -39.42
C THR A 668 -6.18 13.33 -39.17
N ASN A 669 -5.43 12.25 -39.48
CA ASN A 669 -4.01 12.09 -39.16
C ASN A 669 -3.71 12.49 -37.70
N ARG A 670 -4.43 11.85 -36.78
CA ARG A 670 -4.45 12.28 -35.38
C ARG A 670 -4.36 11.13 -34.40
N LEU A 671 -3.49 11.30 -33.40
CA LEU A 671 -3.48 10.46 -32.21
C LEU A 671 -4.70 10.77 -31.35
N ILE A 672 -5.57 9.79 -31.22
CA ILE A 672 -6.76 9.83 -30.37
C ILE A 672 -6.57 8.77 -29.28
N ILE A 673 -6.61 9.19 -28.03
CA ILE A 673 -6.45 8.33 -26.87
C ILE A 673 -7.80 8.28 -26.17
N VAL A 674 -8.37 7.09 -26.04
CA VAL A 674 -9.63 6.92 -25.30
C VAL A 674 -9.41 5.97 -24.12
N ARG A 675 -9.64 6.46 -22.91
CA ARG A 675 -9.74 5.65 -21.70
C ARG A 675 -11.17 5.14 -21.58
N ASP A 676 -11.37 3.84 -21.61
CA ASP A 676 -12.63 3.23 -21.18
C ASP A 676 -12.53 2.72 -19.73
N ALA A 677 -13.56 2.05 -19.24
CA ALA A 677 -13.60 1.49 -17.88
C ALA A 677 -12.43 0.54 -17.56
N ASN A 678 -11.80 -0.08 -18.58
CA ASN A 678 -10.83 -1.15 -18.40
C ASN A 678 -9.41 -0.77 -18.86
N ARG A 679 -9.26 0.07 -19.89
CA ARG A 679 -7.96 0.33 -20.52
C ARG A 679 -7.92 1.65 -21.31
N PHE A 680 -6.73 1.94 -21.83
CA PHE A 680 -6.54 2.93 -22.89
C PHE A 680 -6.47 2.29 -24.28
N HIS A 681 -7.13 2.95 -25.21
CA HIS A 681 -7.06 2.69 -26.64
C HIS A 681 -6.32 3.85 -27.30
N HIS A 682 -5.19 3.56 -27.95
CA HIS A 682 -4.43 4.56 -28.71
C HIS A 682 -4.69 4.35 -30.18
N PHE A 683 -5.51 5.21 -30.76
CA PHE A 683 -5.85 5.19 -32.18
C PHE A 683 -4.90 6.09 -32.95
N ARG A 684 -4.21 5.51 -33.92
CA ARG A 684 -3.29 6.21 -34.82
C ARG A 684 -3.28 5.52 -36.17
N ASP A 685 -3.38 6.30 -37.25
CA ASP A 685 -3.28 5.83 -38.63
C ASP A 685 -4.19 4.63 -38.98
N GLY A 686 -5.38 4.58 -38.38
CA GLY A 686 -6.33 3.49 -38.62
C GLY A 686 -6.06 2.21 -37.85
N SER A 687 -5.18 2.25 -36.84
CA SER A 687 -4.86 1.12 -35.95
C SER A 687 -5.11 1.50 -34.49
N CYS A 688 -5.35 0.50 -33.64
CA CYS A 688 -5.46 0.67 -32.19
C CYS A 688 -4.45 -0.23 -31.48
N THR A 689 -3.88 0.23 -30.36
CA THR A 689 -2.96 -0.59 -29.54
C THR A 689 -3.58 -1.86 -28.97
N CYS A 690 -4.91 -1.97 -28.94
CA CYS A 690 -5.58 -3.20 -28.53
C CYS A 690 -5.58 -4.31 -29.61
N LEU A 691 -5.14 -4.01 -30.84
CA LEU A 691 -5.13 -4.93 -31.98
C LEU A 691 -6.51 -5.52 -32.32
N ASP A 692 -7.58 -4.78 -32.04
CA ASP A 692 -8.99 -5.24 -32.17
C ASP A 692 -9.34 -6.48 -31.30
N HIS A 693 -8.40 -6.95 -30.48
CA HIS A 693 -8.63 -7.93 -29.43
C HIS A 693 -8.88 -7.17 -28.15
N TRP A 694 -10.12 -6.92 -27.76
CA TRP A 694 -10.39 -6.22 -26.50
C TRP A 694 -11.54 -6.82 -25.74
#